data_AF-A0A2Z6Q4U0-F1
#
_entry.id   AF-A0A2Z6Q4U0-F1
#
_cell.length_a   1.000
_cell.length_b   1.000
_cell.length_c   1.000
_cell.angle_alpha   90.00
_cell.angle_beta   90.00
_cell.angle_gamma   90.00
#
_symmetry.space_group_name_H-M   'P 1'
#
loop_
_entity.id
_entity.type
_entity.pdbx_description
1 polymer ?
#
loop_
_entity_poly.entity_id
_entity_poly.type
_entity_poly.pdbx_seq_one_letter_code
_entity_poly.pdbx_strand_id
1 'polypeptide(L)'
;MKFQIIRQDLRFQVEKLGIRQNPDREKLLNRLTQDPPQDENNAKEIFEYLASQQACFTYSDWKKLSDFKFIPTKNEKQPLVSPCSCFLIIQDEMLKDFFSCVDFGEIANRFLSSCGVKNEPSPIDYAELLVKSSHKLWNSIGNDAESYLFILRKIAIDFKYLSTIACKSNLVAVMKKAPILVAVKKECNEINRYHLTSAENIFINDNIIYQQIFNPLTAPEEDYLEFLYKKLGCRSLHESVKETSTKKGIIRETKQSQQFQELIVERSSLFFHNYPQYVIKRDEEWVKNLKVREVDYVETSYTLEDIKHVKENSTTILQGENNLWALYITSNSNLSDISQHIVKYIYEFHDWKDISFIIVLLTTPLLSLKEMGYPVDRLLKQPNLQHIVDQMIVNQVNEENLYNSLSDTEIPITDSSEFSEFTKTNPLLYSPTDSSASYFGDYNDNVSSAKRKSVKSVITFETTCILRNSLQNAINDCYLNSENIVNSQPNTTKNANDQVNTNINRKFYNPTIKTNRIANNKTYFQNDMETIDEYQTDYCDIIPDHLLYSIGNLQGIELYLPRGFEQSELLPQENTAALNRFINMLGDLIDVFKLSSRNVHAFYDNNSNTIAFNRNRVLFFNLRFYLGLHDEECKIKPTINAMTYWFMMFCHELSHNFIEHHSSEHEYYCLAFAEIYMPNLLAIVRRREIYW
;
A
#
# COMPACT_ATOMS: atom_id res chain seq x y z
N MET A 1 28.30 -48.66 -18.04
CA MET A 1 28.45 -49.42 -16.76
C MET A 1 29.40 -50.65 -16.82
N LYS A 2 30.15 -50.92 -17.90
CA LYS A 2 31.12 -52.05 -18.00
C LYS A 2 30.55 -53.47 -17.73
N PHE A 3 29.25 -53.68 -17.91
CA PHE A 3 28.69 -55.05 -17.90
C PHE A 3 29.06 -55.78 -19.19
N GLN A 4 29.33 -57.07 -19.10
CA GLN A 4 29.55 -57.91 -20.27
C GLN A 4 28.21 -58.07 -21.02
N ILE A 5 28.20 -57.75 -22.31
CA ILE A 5 27.03 -57.87 -23.17
C ILE A 5 27.13 -59.11 -24.06
N ILE A 6 25.98 -59.70 -24.38
CA ILE A 6 25.92 -60.86 -25.27
C ILE A 6 26.29 -60.41 -26.69
N ARG A 7 27.12 -61.23 -27.36
CA ARG A 7 27.48 -61.00 -28.76
C ARG A 7 26.23 -60.92 -29.64
N GLN A 8 26.27 -60.04 -30.65
CA GLN A 8 25.12 -59.71 -31.48
C GLN A 8 24.46 -60.93 -32.12
N ASP A 9 25.26 -61.90 -32.56
CA ASP A 9 24.84 -63.16 -33.18
C ASP A 9 24.10 -64.11 -32.24
N LEU A 10 24.21 -63.93 -30.92
CA LEU A 10 23.57 -64.79 -29.93
C LEU A 10 22.31 -64.17 -29.30
N ARG A 11 21.94 -62.94 -29.69
CA ARG A 11 20.81 -62.19 -29.10
C ARG A 11 19.44 -62.84 -29.29
N PHE A 12 19.25 -63.64 -30.34
CA PHE A 12 18.00 -64.36 -30.57
C PHE A 12 17.86 -65.65 -29.74
N GLN A 13 18.92 -66.09 -29.05
CA GLN A 13 18.93 -67.29 -28.21
C GLN A 13 18.94 -66.96 -26.71
N VAL A 14 18.86 -65.68 -26.32
CA VAL A 14 19.08 -65.20 -24.94
C VAL A 14 18.15 -65.86 -23.93
N GLU A 15 16.87 -66.02 -24.28
CA GLU A 15 15.89 -66.72 -23.44
C GLU A 15 16.26 -68.19 -23.21
N LYS A 16 16.77 -68.88 -24.24
CA LYS A 16 17.21 -70.27 -24.16
C LYS A 16 18.46 -70.46 -23.32
N LEU A 17 19.31 -69.43 -23.26
CA LEU A 17 20.52 -69.40 -22.44
C LEU A 17 20.23 -69.02 -20.97
N GLY A 18 18.98 -68.69 -20.63
CA GLY A 18 18.59 -68.27 -19.28
C GLY A 18 19.23 -66.95 -18.83
N ILE A 19 19.76 -66.17 -19.78
CA ILE A 19 20.42 -64.91 -19.46
C ILE A 19 19.35 -63.82 -19.34
N ARG A 20 19.34 -63.13 -18.20
CA ARG A 20 18.42 -62.01 -17.98
C ARG A 20 18.72 -60.88 -18.96
N GLN A 21 17.66 -60.23 -19.45
CA GLN A 21 17.78 -59.08 -20.34
C GLN A 21 18.54 -57.90 -19.70
N ASN A 22 18.36 -57.71 -18.38
CA ASN A 22 19.04 -56.66 -17.61
C ASN A 22 19.78 -57.25 -16.40
N PRO A 23 20.87 -56.62 -15.93
CA PRO A 23 21.52 -56.99 -14.68
C PRO A 23 20.57 -56.87 -13.48
N ASP A 24 20.85 -57.62 -12.43
CA ASP A 24 20.08 -57.56 -11.19
C ASP A 24 20.23 -56.20 -10.49
N ARG A 25 19.17 -55.76 -9.78
CA ARG A 25 19.10 -54.50 -9.04
C ARG A 25 20.33 -54.26 -8.16
N GLU A 26 20.79 -55.28 -7.42
CA GLU A 26 21.96 -55.15 -6.54
C GLU A 26 23.26 -54.91 -7.32
N LYS A 27 23.40 -55.52 -8.50
CA LYS A 27 24.56 -55.31 -9.37
C LYS A 27 24.57 -53.91 -9.94
N LEU A 28 23.40 -53.36 -10.32
CA LEU A 28 23.28 -51.98 -10.80
C LEU A 28 23.69 -50.98 -9.70
N LEU A 29 23.19 -51.16 -8.47
CA LEU A 29 23.53 -50.32 -7.31
C LEU A 29 25.00 -50.40 -6.94
N ASN A 30 25.55 -51.61 -6.81
CA ASN A 30 26.96 -51.80 -6.50
C ASN A 30 27.85 -51.16 -7.57
N ARG A 31 27.47 -51.27 -8.84
CA ARG A 31 28.25 -50.72 -9.93
C ARG A 31 28.24 -49.19 -9.96
N LEU A 32 27.11 -48.56 -9.61
CA LEU A 32 26.97 -47.11 -9.51
C LEU A 32 27.73 -46.55 -8.30
N THR A 33 27.73 -47.28 -7.18
CA THR A 33 28.39 -46.84 -5.94
C THR A 33 29.90 -47.11 -5.91
N GLN A 34 30.39 -48.18 -6.54
CA GLN A 34 31.82 -48.52 -6.54
C GLN A 34 32.64 -47.83 -7.64
N ASP A 35 32.05 -47.57 -8.80
CA ASP A 35 32.74 -46.91 -9.94
C ASP A 35 31.76 -45.92 -10.61
N PRO A 36 31.40 -44.81 -9.93
CA PRO A 36 30.46 -43.81 -10.43
C PRO A 36 30.98 -43.13 -11.69
N PRO A 37 30.10 -42.65 -12.59
CA PRO A 37 30.51 -41.96 -13.80
C PRO A 37 31.27 -40.67 -13.45
N GLN A 38 32.40 -40.44 -14.12
CA GLN A 38 33.23 -39.24 -13.92
C GLN A 38 33.00 -38.18 -14.99
N ASP A 39 32.55 -38.60 -16.18
CA ASP A 39 32.34 -37.73 -17.33
C ASP A 39 30.84 -37.54 -17.62
N GLU A 40 30.45 -36.34 -18.06
CA GLU A 40 29.04 -35.98 -18.24
C GLU A 40 28.33 -36.85 -19.29
N ASN A 41 29.01 -37.21 -20.37
CA ASN A 41 28.42 -37.98 -21.46
C ASN A 41 28.09 -39.43 -21.04
N ASN A 42 29.04 -40.12 -20.42
CA ASN A 42 28.82 -41.45 -19.87
C ASN A 42 27.84 -41.42 -18.68
N ALA A 43 27.86 -40.36 -17.88
CA ALA A 43 26.87 -40.17 -16.82
C ALA A 43 25.46 -40.13 -17.40
N LYS A 44 25.25 -39.33 -18.46
CA LYS A 44 23.99 -39.29 -19.18
C LYS A 44 23.55 -40.67 -19.66
N GLU A 45 24.39 -41.39 -20.40
CA GLU A 45 24.05 -42.73 -20.90
C GLU A 45 23.71 -43.71 -19.77
N ILE A 46 24.46 -43.66 -18.67
CA ILE A 46 24.22 -44.51 -17.49
C ILE A 46 22.89 -44.15 -16.83
N PHE A 47 22.61 -42.87 -16.61
CA PHE A 47 21.37 -42.42 -15.97
C PHE A 47 20.14 -42.69 -16.84
N GLU A 48 20.24 -42.53 -18.16
CA GLU A 48 19.16 -42.90 -19.10
C GLU A 48 18.87 -44.41 -19.04
N TYR A 49 19.93 -45.24 -19.00
CA TYR A 49 19.76 -46.67 -18.82
C TYR A 49 19.11 -47.01 -17.46
N LEU A 50 19.55 -46.39 -16.37
CA LEU A 50 18.99 -46.63 -15.04
C LEU A 50 17.55 -46.13 -14.91
N ALA A 51 17.17 -45.06 -15.63
CA ALA A 51 15.78 -44.61 -15.75
C ALA A 51 14.88 -45.69 -16.35
N SER A 52 15.37 -46.42 -17.37
CA SER A 52 14.61 -47.55 -17.94
C SER A 52 14.40 -48.71 -16.95
N GLN A 53 15.26 -48.82 -15.93
CA GLN A 53 15.22 -49.86 -14.89
C GLN A 53 14.62 -49.34 -13.57
N GLN A 54 14.03 -48.14 -13.56
CA GLN A 54 13.59 -47.46 -12.33
C GLN A 54 12.60 -48.30 -11.51
N ALA A 55 11.71 -49.06 -12.16
CA ALA A 55 10.74 -49.93 -11.50
C ALA A 55 11.38 -51.07 -10.69
N CYS A 56 12.66 -51.38 -10.93
CA CYS A 56 13.38 -52.42 -10.19
C CYS A 56 13.92 -51.93 -8.84
N PHE A 57 13.97 -50.62 -8.58
CA PHE A 57 14.55 -50.07 -7.35
C PHE A 57 13.51 -49.97 -6.23
N THR A 58 13.95 -50.19 -5.01
CA THR A 58 13.14 -50.08 -3.79
C THR A 58 13.33 -48.72 -3.12
N TYR A 59 12.42 -48.36 -2.21
CA TYR A 59 12.55 -47.14 -1.39
C TYR A 59 13.89 -47.06 -0.63
N SER A 60 14.40 -48.19 -0.13
CA SER A 60 15.70 -48.26 0.56
C SER A 60 16.86 -47.92 -0.36
N ASP A 61 16.77 -48.29 -1.64
CA ASP A 61 17.81 -47.98 -2.63
C ASP A 61 17.84 -46.50 -2.96
N TRP A 62 16.66 -45.88 -3.15
CA TRP A 62 16.55 -44.45 -3.40
C TRP A 62 17.12 -43.63 -2.24
N LYS A 63 16.81 -44.01 -1.00
CA LYS A 63 17.37 -43.37 0.20
C LYS A 63 18.89 -43.54 0.31
N LYS A 64 19.46 -44.66 -0.17
CA LYS A 64 20.92 -44.83 -0.21
C LYS A 64 21.55 -43.94 -1.28
N LEU A 65 20.92 -43.85 -2.46
CA LEU A 65 21.43 -43.04 -3.56
C LEU A 65 21.33 -41.54 -3.26
N SER A 66 20.34 -41.10 -2.49
CA SER A 66 20.07 -39.69 -2.24
C SER A 66 21.22 -38.92 -1.60
N ASP A 67 21.92 -39.57 -0.66
CA ASP A 67 23.07 -38.99 0.05
C ASP A 67 24.42 -39.38 -0.60
N PHE A 68 24.41 -40.32 -1.55
CA PHE A 68 25.63 -40.83 -2.17
C PHE A 68 26.12 -39.92 -3.30
N LYS A 69 27.41 -39.61 -3.32
CA LYS A 69 28.01 -38.74 -4.34
C LYS A 69 28.36 -39.53 -5.60
N PHE A 70 27.52 -39.45 -6.63
CA PHE A 70 27.76 -40.14 -7.91
C PHE A 70 27.46 -39.28 -9.14
N ILE A 71 26.91 -38.08 -8.98
CA ILE A 71 26.60 -37.19 -10.10
C ILE A 71 27.84 -36.35 -10.41
N PRO A 72 28.40 -36.41 -11.62
CA PRO A 72 29.55 -35.58 -11.98
C PRO A 72 29.16 -34.13 -12.18
N THR A 73 30.06 -33.21 -11.82
CA THR A 73 29.91 -31.77 -12.06
C THR A 73 31.15 -31.19 -12.71
N LYS A 74 31.00 -30.03 -13.36
CA LYS A 74 32.11 -29.27 -13.95
C LYS A 74 33.05 -28.64 -12.91
N ASN A 75 32.77 -28.80 -11.62
CA ASN A 75 33.55 -28.18 -10.56
C ASN A 75 34.78 -29.03 -10.19
N GLU A 76 35.97 -28.56 -10.55
CA GLU A 76 37.24 -29.27 -10.29
C GLU A 76 37.48 -29.59 -8.80
N LYS A 77 36.89 -28.81 -7.87
CA LYS A 77 37.05 -29.02 -6.42
C LYS A 77 36.12 -30.08 -5.84
N GLN A 78 34.97 -30.31 -6.47
CA GLN A 78 33.98 -31.31 -6.05
C GLN A 78 33.47 -32.03 -7.31
N PRO A 79 34.24 -33.01 -7.81
CA PRO A 79 33.92 -33.64 -9.08
C PRO A 79 32.63 -34.44 -9.02
N LEU A 80 32.25 -34.95 -7.84
CA LEU A 80 31.01 -35.69 -7.61
C LEU A 80 30.17 -35.06 -6.50
N VAL A 81 28.87 -34.95 -6.74
CA VAL A 81 27.86 -34.42 -5.82
C VAL A 81 26.75 -35.43 -5.57
N SER A 82 26.08 -35.28 -4.43
CA SER A 82 24.94 -36.12 -4.06
C SER A 82 23.63 -35.58 -4.65
N PRO A 83 22.67 -36.44 -5.02
CA PRO A 83 21.37 -36.02 -5.53
C PRO A 83 20.68 -34.96 -4.66
N CYS A 84 20.62 -35.14 -3.34
CA CYS A 84 19.93 -34.20 -2.44
C CYS A 84 20.56 -32.80 -2.36
N SER A 85 21.79 -32.62 -2.86
CA SER A 85 22.46 -31.31 -2.91
C SER A 85 22.36 -30.63 -4.30
N CYS A 86 21.59 -31.22 -5.22
CA CYS A 86 21.53 -30.78 -6.62
C CYS A 86 20.14 -30.30 -7.02
N PHE A 87 20.14 -29.43 -8.03
CA PHE A 87 18.94 -28.86 -8.63
C PHE A 87 18.98 -29.01 -10.15
N LEU A 88 17.82 -29.23 -10.76
CA LEU A 88 17.71 -29.27 -12.23
C LEU A 88 17.64 -27.86 -12.83
N ILE A 89 16.95 -26.95 -12.14
CA ILE A 89 16.68 -25.59 -12.59
C ILE A 89 17.09 -24.62 -11.48
N ILE A 90 17.88 -23.61 -11.86
CA ILE A 90 18.13 -22.43 -11.04
C ILE A 90 17.65 -21.23 -11.86
N GLN A 91 16.62 -20.55 -11.36
CA GLN A 91 16.00 -19.43 -12.07
C GLN A 91 16.96 -18.22 -12.15
N ASP A 92 17.66 -17.91 -11.07
CA ASP A 92 18.61 -16.79 -11.01
C ASP A 92 20.04 -17.20 -11.32
N GLU A 93 20.66 -16.51 -12.27
CA GLU A 93 22.05 -16.77 -12.65
C GLU A 93 23.03 -16.59 -11.50
N MET A 94 22.75 -15.65 -10.59
CA MET A 94 23.62 -15.35 -9.44
C MET A 94 23.70 -16.50 -8.44
N LEU A 95 22.69 -17.38 -8.42
CA LEU A 95 22.65 -18.52 -7.52
C LEU A 95 23.38 -19.76 -8.07
N LYS A 96 23.76 -19.74 -9.35
CA LYS A 96 24.50 -20.85 -10.00
C LYS A 96 25.87 -21.12 -9.34
N ASP A 97 26.46 -20.10 -8.72
CA ASP A 97 27.74 -20.23 -7.99
C ASP A 97 27.59 -20.81 -6.58
N PHE A 98 26.35 -20.89 -6.07
CA PHE A 98 26.03 -21.33 -4.71
C PHE A 98 25.33 -22.68 -4.68
N PHE A 99 24.57 -23.02 -5.73
CA PHE A 99 23.87 -24.28 -5.87
C PHE A 99 24.41 -25.11 -7.03
N SER A 100 24.48 -26.43 -6.86
CA SER A 100 24.93 -27.34 -7.92
C SER A 100 23.79 -27.63 -8.90
N CYS A 101 23.79 -26.94 -10.03
CA CYS A 101 22.86 -27.19 -11.14
C CYS A 101 23.37 -28.35 -12.00
N VAL A 102 22.52 -29.34 -12.28
CA VAL A 102 22.86 -30.47 -13.15
C VAL A 102 21.76 -30.74 -14.17
N ASP A 103 22.14 -30.99 -15.42
CA ASP A 103 21.20 -31.36 -16.48
C ASP A 103 21.85 -32.40 -17.40
N PHE A 104 21.26 -33.60 -17.45
CA PHE A 104 21.68 -34.71 -18.30
C PHE A 104 20.62 -35.07 -19.36
N GLY A 105 19.61 -34.21 -19.55
CA GLY A 105 18.48 -34.47 -20.43
C GLY A 105 17.30 -35.16 -19.74
N GLU A 106 16.14 -35.10 -20.38
CA GLU A 106 14.84 -35.44 -19.76
C GLU A 106 14.78 -36.85 -19.14
N ILE A 107 15.29 -37.87 -19.86
CA ILE A 107 15.24 -39.26 -19.43
C ILE A 107 16.16 -39.49 -18.22
N ALA A 108 17.40 -39.00 -18.28
CA ALA A 108 18.35 -39.09 -17.18
C ALA A 108 17.87 -38.33 -15.94
N ASN A 109 17.36 -37.11 -16.14
CA ASN A 109 16.87 -36.27 -15.04
C ASN A 109 15.71 -36.92 -14.31
N ARG A 110 14.84 -37.70 -14.97
CA ARG A 110 13.79 -38.49 -14.32
C ARG A 110 14.33 -39.48 -13.28
N PHE A 111 15.41 -40.18 -13.61
CA PHE A 111 16.10 -41.06 -12.66
C PHE A 111 16.73 -40.25 -11.52
N LEU A 112 17.37 -39.13 -11.82
CA LEU A 112 18.00 -38.27 -10.82
C LEU A 112 16.99 -37.64 -9.85
N SER A 113 15.83 -37.20 -10.33
CA SER A 113 14.74 -36.74 -9.47
C SER A 113 14.27 -37.83 -8.51
N SER A 114 14.24 -39.08 -8.98
CA SER A 114 13.88 -40.24 -8.15
C SER A 114 14.97 -40.59 -7.12
N CYS A 115 16.23 -40.22 -7.40
CA CYS A 115 17.31 -40.27 -6.44
C CYS A 115 17.28 -39.11 -5.43
N GLY A 116 16.50 -38.06 -5.65
CA GLY A 116 16.39 -36.92 -4.74
C GLY A 116 16.96 -35.59 -5.26
N VAL A 117 17.32 -35.50 -6.55
CA VAL A 117 17.59 -34.19 -7.18
C VAL A 117 16.30 -33.38 -7.21
N LYS A 118 16.33 -32.17 -6.68
CA LYS A 118 15.16 -31.29 -6.64
C LYS A 118 15.02 -30.54 -7.97
N ASN A 119 13.80 -30.16 -8.32
CA ASN A 119 13.60 -29.35 -9.52
C ASN A 119 14.21 -27.94 -9.34
N GLU A 120 13.91 -27.30 -8.20
CA GLU A 120 14.39 -25.97 -7.85
C GLU A 120 14.71 -25.87 -6.34
N PRO A 121 15.51 -24.87 -5.92
CA PRO A 121 15.76 -24.62 -4.50
C PRO A 121 14.50 -24.27 -3.72
N SER A 122 14.28 -24.95 -2.60
CA SER A 122 13.16 -24.68 -1.69
C SER A 122 13.47 -23.53 -0.73
N PRO A 123 12.46 -22.95 -0.05
CA PRO A 123 12.67 -21.94 1.01
C PRO A 123 13.68 -22.38 2.09
N ILE A 124 13.70 -23.67 2.42
CA ILE A 124 14.65 -24.25 3.37
C ILE A 124 16.08 -24.21 2.81
N ASP A 125 16.27 -24.54 1.52
CA ASP A 125 17.59 -24.51 0.88
C ASP A 125 18.13 -23.07 0.83
N TYR A 126 17.24 -22.08 0.60
CA TYR A 126 17.59 -20.66 0.70
C TYR A 126 18.00 -20.26 2.11
N ALA A 127 17.24 -20.64 3.14
CA ALA A 127 17.60 -20.33 4.52
C ALA A 127 18.95 -20.95 4.93
N GLU A 128 19.22 -22.20 4.54
CA GLU A 128 20.49 -22.87 4.77
C GLU A 128 21.64 -22.19 4.00
N LEU A 129 21.40 -21.72 2.77
CA LEU A 129 22.35 -20.92 2.01
C LEU A 129 22.71 -19.61 2.73
N LEU A 130 21.72 -18.85 3.18
CA LEU A 130 21.95 -17.56 3.85
C LEU A 130 22.75 -17.76 5.14
N VAL A 131 22.38 -18.74 5.97
CA VAL A 131 23.12 -19.07 7.20
C VAL A 131 24.58 -19.42 6.91
N LYS A 132 24.85 -20.12 5.81
CA LYS A 132 26.20 -20.59 5.47
C LYS A 132 27.06 -19.53 4.78
N SER A 133 26.46 -18.70 3.91
CA SER A 133 27.19 -17.89 2.93
C SER A 133 26.61 -16.50 2.68
N SER A 134 25.79 -15.94 3.58
CA SER A 134 25.13 -14.62 3.38
C SER A 134 26.07 -13.52 2.91
N HIS A 135 27.23 -13.33 3.56
CA HIS A 135 28.19 -12.29 3.16
C HIS A 135 28.79 -12.53 1.77
N LYS A 136 29.07 -13.80 1.41
CA LYS A 136 29.60 -14.12 0.09
C LYS A 136 28.56 -13.83 -0.98
N LEU A 137 27.30 -14.21 -0.73
CA LEU A 137 26.17 -13.94 -1.62
C LEU A 137 25.91 -12.44 -1.76
N TRP A 138 25.86 -11.71 -0.64
CA TRP A 138 25.70 -10.26 -0.62
C TRP A 138 26.79 -9.56 -1.44
N ASN A 139 28.05 -9.95 -1.26
CA ASN A 139 29.17 -9.38 -2.00
C ASN A 139 29.14 -9.73 -3.50
N SER A 140 28.63 -10.90 -3.89
CA SER A 140 28.49 -11.27 -5.32
C SER A 140 27.36 -10.51 -6.02
N ILE A 141 26.32 -10.14 -5.28
CA ILE A 141 25.16 -9.39 -5.80
C ILE A 141 25.50 -7.91 -6.01
N GLY A 142 26.47 -7.37 -5.26
CA GLY A 142 26.93 -5.99 -5.41
C GLY A 142 25.92 -4.98 -4.90
N ASN A 143 25.46 -4.06 -5.76
CA ASN A 143 24.52 -2.99 -5.39
C ASN A 143 23.03 -3.37 -5.53
N ASP A 144 22.72 -4.58 -6.01
CA ASP A 144 21.34 -5.00 -6.27
C ASP A 144 20.69 -5.68 -5.04
N ALA A 145 20.29 -4.88 -4.05
CA ALA A 145 19.67 -5.40 -2.84
C ALA A 145 18.39 -6.23 -3.11
N GLU A 146 17.68 -5.97 -4.21
CA GLU A 146 16.42 -6.64 -4.56
C GLU A 146 16.58 -8.13 -4.79
N SER A 147 17.69 -8.55 -5.41
CA SER A 147 17.97 -9.98 -5.60
C SER A 147 18.16 -10.73 -4.29
N TYR A 148 18.79 -10.10 -3.29
CA TYR A 148 18.91 -10.71 -1.96
C TYR A 148 17.57 -10.67 -1.21
N LEU A 149 16.84 -9.56 -1.32
CA LEU A 149 15.49 -9.43 -0.74
C LEU A 149 14.58 -10.51 -1.30
N PHE A 150 14.57 -10.79 -2.61
CA PHE A 150 13.80 -11.87 -3.23
C PHE A 150 13.96 -13.22 -2.51
N ILE A 151 15.18 -13.58 -2.12
CA ILE A 151 15.47 -14.79 -1.35
C ILE A 151 14.83 -14.70 0.04
N LEU A 152 14.96 -13.57 0.72
CA LEU A 152 14.28 -13.31 1.99
C LEU A 152 12.76 -13.36 1.85
N ARG A 153 12.16 -12.90 0.73
CA ARG A 153 10.72 -12.98 0.45
C ARG A 153 10.27 -14.44 0.38
N LYS A 154 11.02 -15.31 -0.31
CA LYS A 154 10.72 -16.76 -0.37
C LYS A 154 10.75 -17.41 1.01
N ILE A 155 11.72 -17.04 1.85
CA ILE A 155 11.81 -17.51 3.24
C ILE A 155 10.64 -16.98 4.07
N ALA A 156 10.32 -15.69 3.94
CA ALA A 156 9.22 -15.04 4.65
C ALA A 156 7.85 -15.64 4.34
N ILE A 157 7.57 -15.91 3.06
CA ILE A 157 6.35 -16.60 2.61
C ILE A 157 6.23 -17.98 3.26
N ASP A 158 7.33 -18.75 3.32
CA ASP A 158 7.31 -20.03 4.02
C ASP A 158 7.00 -19.86 5.51
N PHE A 159 7.67 -18.92 6.20
CA PHE A 159 7.40 -18.64 7.62
C PHE A 159 5.94 -18.26 7.89
N LYS A 160 5.32 -17.47 7.01
CA LYS A 160 3.94 -17.00 7.19
C LYS A 160 2.90 -18.08 6.87
N TYR A 161 3.08 -18.83 5.78
CA TYR A 161 2.00 -19.69 5.25
C TYR A 161 2.26 -21.20 5.35
N LEU A 162 3.53 -21.65 5.29
CA LEU A 162 3.87 -23.08 5.20
C LEU A 162 4.53 -23.64 6.46
N SER A 163 5.18 -22.77 7.23
CA SER A 163 5.89 -23.06 8.48
C SER A 163 6.93 -24.19 8.37
N THR A 164 7.46 -24.50 7.19
CA THR A 164 8.40 -25.63 7.03
C THR A 164 9.77 -25.32 7.64
N ILE A 165 10.24 -24.08 7.49
CA ILE A 165 11.47 -23.59 8.14
C ILE A 165 11.25 -23.44 9.65
N ALA A 166 10.07 -22.94 10.05
CA ALA A 166 9.73 -22.76 11.47
C ALA A 166 9.76 -24.09 12.25
N CYS A 167 9.40 -25.21 11.60
CA CYS A 167 9.51 -26.55 12.17
C CYS A 167 10.98 -27.00 12.41
N LYS A 168 11.97 -26.42 11.73
CA LYS A 168 13.40 -26.72 11.90
C LYS A 168 14.02 -25.83 12.98
N SER A 169 13.75 -26.12 14.25
CA SER A 169 14.21 -25.33 15.40
C SER A 169 15.71 -25.00 15.40
N ASN A 170 16.56 -25.96 15.03
CA ASN A 170 18.01 -25.74 14.93
C ASN A 170 18.38 -24.70 13.87
N LEU A 171 17.74 -24.73 12.71
CA LEU A 171 17.99 -23.76 11.63
C LEU A 171 17.53 -22.37 12.06
N VAL A 172 16.33 -22.25 12.63
CA VAL A 172 15.79 -20.99 13.15
C VAL A 172 16.71 -20.40 14.23
N ALA A 173 17.21 -21.22 15.16
CA ALA A 173 18.11 -20.76 16.22
C ALA A 173 19.41 -20.16 15.67
N VAL A 174 19.93 -20.69 14.56
CA VAL A 174 21.09 -20.12 13.88
C VAL A 174 20.71 -18.86 13.11
N MET A 175 19.57 -18.84 12.41
CA MET A 175 19.07 -17.67 11.69
C MET A 175 18.88 -16.45 12.59
N LYS A 176 18.40 -16.65 13.83
CA LYS A 176 18.23 -15.55 14.82
C LYS A 176 19.53 -14.83 15.17
N LYS A 177 20.67 -15.50 15.05
CA LYS A 177 21.99 -14.96 15.43
C LYS A 177 22.84 -14.54 14.24
N ALA A 178 22.64 -15.18 13.09
CA ALA A 178 23.46 -14.98 11.91
C ALA A 178 23.15 -13.62 11.22
N PRO A 179 24.16 -12.96 10.62
CA PRO A 179 23.96 -11.74 9.83
C PRO A 179 23.40 -12.10 8.44
N ILE A 180 22.11 -12.40 8.40
CA ILE A 180 21.41 -12.85 7.18
C ILE A 180 20.34 -11.86 6.70
N LEU A 181 20.03 -10.84 7.49
CA LEU A 181 18.92 -9.91 7.24
C LEU A 181 19.43 -8.63 6.60
N VAL A 182 18.60 -8.06 5.73
CA VAL A 182 18.87 -6.80 5.05
C VAL A 182 18.20 -5.68 5.83
N ALA A 183 18.99 -4.84 6.47
CA ALA A 183 18.52 -3.64 7.13
C ALA A 183 18.50 -2.45 6.18
N VAL A 184 17.51 -1.58 6.33
CA VAL A 184 17.36 -0.33 5.59
C VAL A 184 17.78 0.84 6.48
N LYS A 185 18.56 1.77 5.92
CA LYS A 185 18.85 3.07 6.51
C LYS A 185 18.38 4.17 5.56
N LYS A 186 17.47 5.03 6.01
CA LYS A 186 16.94 6.14 5.21
C LYS A 186 17.94 7.30 5.20
N GLU A 187 18.40 7.75 4.04
CA GLU A 187 19.20 8.97 3.93
C GLU A 187 18.32 10.19 3.61
N CYS A 188 18.83 11.40 3.85
CA CYS A 188 18.10 12.67 3.64
C CYS A 188 17.58 12.89 2.20
N ASN A 189 18.02 12.09 1.23
CA ASN A 189 17.62 12.18 -0.18
C ASN A 189 16.68 11.04 -0.61
N GLU A 190 16.03 10.35 0.33
CA GLU A 190 15.13 9.20 0.07
C GLU A 190 15.80 7.98 -0.58
N ILE A 191 17.14 7.99 -0.66
CA ILE A 191 17.90 6.83 -1.10
C ILE A 191 18.07 5.88 0.09
N ASN A 192 17.50 4.68 -0.04
CA ASN A 192 17.67 3.61 0.94
C ASN A 192 19.07 3.01 0.82
N ARG A 193 19.83 3.03 1.92
CA ARG A 193 21.06 2.25 2.06
C ARG A 193 20.77 0.90 2.70
N TYR A 194 21.16 -0.16 2.03
CA TYR A 194 20.96 -1.52 2.50
C TYR A 194 22.22 -2.08 3.17
N HIS A 195 22.05 -2.74 4.31
CA HIS A 195 23.13 -3.34 5.09
C HIS A 195 22.78 -4.76 5.50
N LEU A 196 23.71 -5.70 5.31
CA LEU A 196 23.55 -7.06 5.81
C LEU A 196 23.95 -7.13 7.29
N THR A 197 23.02 -7.48 8.18
CA THR A 197 23.26 -7.56 9.64
C THR A 197 22.36 -8.61 10.32
N SER A 198 22.55 -8.79 11.63
CA SER A 198 21.75 -9.69 12.47
C SER A 198 20.48 -9.02 13.00
N ALA A 199 19.49 -9.81 13.40
CA ALA A 199 18.19 -9.34 13.90
C ALA A 199 18.30 -8.41 15.13
N GLU A 200 19.32 -8.59 15.98
CA GLU A 200 19.56 -7.76 17.18
C GLU A 200 19.76 -6.28 16.86
N ASN A 201 20.34 -5.99 15.69
CA ASN A 201 20.69 -4.63 15.26
C ASN A 201 19.62 -3.98 14.39
N ILE A 202 18.47 -4.61 14.22
CA ILE A 202 17.39 -4.15 13.35
C ILE A 202 16.14 -3.91 14.17
N PHE A 203 15.51 -2.75 13.94
CA PHE A 203 14.21 -2.44 14.50
C PHE A 203 13.10 -2.65 13.49
N ILE A 204 11.92 -3.01 13.97
CA ILE A 204 10.69 -2.92 13.18
C ILE A 204 10.28 -1.44 13.13
N ASN A 205 10.05 -0.90 11.94
CA ASN A 205 9.66 0.50 11.76
C ASN A 205 8.16 0.71 12.05
N ASP A 206 7.75 0.53 13.30
CA ASP A 206 6.37 0.73 13.75
C ASP A 206 6.09 2.13 14.31
N ASN A 207 7.06 3.06 14.20
CA ASN A 207 6.89 4.44 14.62
C ASN A 207 7.69 5.42 13.77
N ILE A 208 7.01 6.07 12.83
CA ILE A 208 7.61 7.03 11.87
C ILE A 208 8.28 8.20 12.60
N ILE A 209 7.71 8.69 13.70
CA ILE A 209 8.28 9.81 14.46
C ILE A 209 9.63 9.42 15.06
N TYR A 210 9.73 8.23 15.67
CA TYR A 210 10.97 7.73 16.22
C TYR A 210 11.99 7.42 15.13
N GLN A 211 11.54 6.92 13.97
CA GLN A 211 12.40 6.75 12.81
C GLN A 211 13.02 8.07 12.35
N GLN A 212 12.24 9.15 12.32
CA GLN A 212 12.74 10.49 11.97
C GLN A 212 13.71 11.05 13.03
N ILE A 213 13.50 10.74 14.31
CA ILE A 213 14.36 11.24 15.41
C ILE A 213 15.72 10.54 15.41
N PHE A 214 15.73 9.21 15.34
CA PHE A 214 16.94 8.40 15.56
C PHE A 214 17.57 7.88 14.26
N ASN A 215 16.77 7.73 13.20
CA ASN A 215 17.15 7.08 11.95
C ASN A 215 17.96 5.77 12.14
N PRO A 216 17.43 4.80 12.93
CA PRO A 216 18.08 3.52 13.14
C PRO A 216 18.02 2.63 11.90
N LEU A 217 18.71 1.49 11.96
CA LEU A 217 18.56 0.41 10.99
C LEU A 217 17.20 -0.27 11.18
N THR A 218 16.38 -0.29 10.13
CA THR A 218 15.04 -0.90 10.19
C THR A 218 14.87 -2.07 9.24
N ALA A 219 13.85 -2.89 9.49
CA ALA A 219 13.39 -3.88 8.55
C ALA A 219 12.88 -3.21 7.25
N PRO A 220 12.93 -3.89 6.09
CA PRO A 220 12.24 -3.45 4.89
C PRO A 220 10.74 -3.35 5.12
N GLU A 221 10.10 -2.36 4.50
CA GLU A 221 8.68 -2.03 4.66
C GLU A 221 7.82 -2.97 3.77
N GLU A 222 7.81 -4.26 4.10
CA GLU A 222 7.00 -5.30 3.43
C GLU A 222 6.41 -6.28 4.46
N ASP A 223 5.09 -6.51 4.44
CA ASP A 223 4.37 -7.26 5.48
C ASP A 223 4.97 -8.63 5.83
N TYR A 224 5.29 -9.42 4.80
CA TYR A 224 5.84 -10.76 5.00
C TYR A 224 7.29 -10.71 5.51
N LEU A 225 8.10 -9.75 5.07
CA LEU A 225 9.44 -9.55 5.60
C LEU A 225 9.37 -9.08 7.04
N GLU A 226 8.52 -8.11 7.37
CA GLU A 226 8.34 -7.64 8.73
C GLU A 226 7.95 -8.78 9.68
N PHE A 227 7.02 -9.64 9.25
CA PHE A 227 6.65 -10.84 9.99
C PHE A 227 7.85 -11.76 10.25
N LEU A 228 8.66 -12.04 9.22
CA LEU A 228 9.87 -12.84 9.35
C LEU A 228 10.85 -12.20 10.35
N TYR A 229 11.06 -10.88 10.27
CA TYR A 229 12.00 -10.14 11.12
C TYR A 229 11.54 -10.17 12.59
N LYS A 230 10.24 -9.99 12.85
CA LYS A 230 9.63 -10.19 14.18
C LYS A 230 9.88 -11.62 14.70
N LYS A 231 9.66 -12.65 13.88
CA LYS A 231 9.90 -14.06 14.28
C LYS A 231 11.38 -14.37 14.56
N LEU A 232 12.29 -13.70 13.86
CA LEU A 232 13.74 -13.83 14.06
C LEU A 232 14.27 -13.01 15.24
N GLY A 233 13.46 -12.10 15.81
CA GLY A 233 13.76 -11.41 17.06
C GLY A 233 14.12 -9.93 16.93
N CYS A 234 13.82 -9.30 15.78
CA CYS A 234 13.90 -7.85 15.66
C CYS A 234 12.93 -7.18 16.63
N ARG A 235 13.35 -6.10 17.28
CA ARG A 235 12.58 -5.39 18.30
C ARG A 235 11.70 -4.31 17.68
N SER A 236 10.55 -4.04 18.28
CA SER A 236 9.73 -2.86 17.97
C SER A 236 10.55 -1.58 18.20
N LEU A 237 10.50 -0.62 17.27
CA LEU A 237 11.12 0.69 17.47
C LEU A 237 10.34 1.47 18.53
N HIS A 238 9.01 1.41 18.49
CA HIS A 238 8.12 2.04 19.45
C HIS A 238 8.42 1.61 20.89
N GLU A 239 8.48 0.30 21.15
CA GLU A 239 8.75 -0.25 22.49
C GLU A 239 10.19 0.01 22.97
N SER A 240 11.13 0.19 22.03
CA SER A 240 12.54 0.39 22.35
C SER A 240 12.87 1.83 22.75
N VAL A 241 12.04 2.81 22.37
CA VAL A 241 12.25 4.22 22.69
C VAL A 241 11.60 4.58 24.02
N LYS A 242 12.39 5.13 24.93
CA LYS A 242 11.89 5.72 26.18
C LYS A 242 11.62 7.21 25.98
N GLU A 243 10.34 7.58 26.02
CA GLU A 243 9.87 8.96 25.94
C GLU A 243 9.62 9.52 27.35
N THR A 244 10.21 10.67 27.66
CA THR A 244 10.04 11.38 28.94
C THR A 244 9.83 12.87 28.71
N SER A 245 8.66 13.39 29.07
CA SER A 245 8.35 14.82 28.93
C SER A 245 8.46 15.54 30.27
N THR A 246 8.97 16.77 30.24
CA THR A 246 9.02 17.66 31.39
C THR A 246 8.48 19.04 31.02
N LYS A 247 7.67 19.60 31.92
CA LYS A 247 7.18 20.98 31.84
C LYS A 247 8.25 21.93 32.37
N LYS A 248 8.45 23.06 31.68
CA LYS A 248 9.42 24.09 32.09
C LYS A 248 8.76 25.46 32.09
N GLY A 249 9.26 26.33 32.96
CA GLY A 249 8.75 27.69 33.12
C GLY A 249 7.56 27.80 34.08
N ILE A 250 6.82 28.90 33.95
CA ILE A 250 5.73 29.28 34.85
C ILE A 250 4.44 28.61 34.41
N ILE A 251 3.76 27.96 35.35
CA ILE A 251 2.43 27.40 35.12
C ILE A 251 1.40 28.51 35.26
N ARG A 252 0.57 28.72 34.24
CA ARG A 252 -0.45 29.77 34.20
C ARG A 252 -1.80 29.20 33.80
N GLU A 253 -2.86 29.88 34.23
CA GLU A 253 -4.20 29.70 33.69
C GLU A 253 -4.49 30.88 32.78
N THR A 254 -4.62 30.59 31.48
CA THR A 254 -4.85 31.57 30.42
C THR A 254 -6.21 31.34 29.78
N LYS A 255 -6.69 32.32 29.01
CA LYS A 255 -7.93 32.19 28.24
C LYS A 255 -7.91 30.97 27.32
N GLN A 256 -6.77 30.68 26.69
CA GLN A 256 -6.61 29.51 25.82
C GLN A 256 -6.74 28.21 26.62
N SER A 257 -6.08 28.10 27.77
CA SER A 257 -6.18 26.91 28.62
C SER A 257 -7.61 26.67 29.13
N GLN A 258 -8.34 27.75 29.45
CA GLN A 258 -9.75 27.68 29.87
C GLN A 258 -10.66 27.23 28.73
N GLN A 259 -10.46 27.77 27.52
CA GLN A 259 -11.22 27.36 26.34
C GLN A 259 -11.02 25.88 26.01
N PHE A 260 -9.79 25.38 26.03
CA PHE A 260 -9.53 23.96 25.81
C PHE A 260 -10.08 23.09 26.95
N GLN A 261 -10.01 23.56 28.20
CA GLN A 261 -10.64 22.85 29.33
C GLN A 261 -12.14 22.69 29.14
N GLU A 262 -12.85 23.77 28.83
CA GLU A 262 -14.30 23.76 28.61
C GLU A 262 -14.68 22.85 27.44
N LEU A 263 -13.94 22.95 26.33
CA LEU A 263 -14.16 22.13 25.14
C LEU A 263 -13.93 20.64 25.41
N ILE A 264 -12.81 20.25 26.04
CA ILE A 264 -12.52 18.85 26.35
C ILE A 264 -13.58 18.27 27.29
N VAL A 265 -14.02 19.04 28.28
CA VAL A 265 -15.08 18.61 29.22
C VAL A 265 -16.42 18.48 28.50
N GLU A 266 -16.79 19.44 27.66
CA GLU A 266 -18.02 19.40 26.84
C GLU A 266 -18.03 18.15 25.95
N ARG A 267 -16.92 17.83 25.29
CA ARG A 267 -16.83 16.73 24.32
C ARG A 267 -16.48 15.37 24.93
N SER A 268 -16.16 15.31 26.21
CA SER A 268 -15.64 14.10 26.88
C SER A 268 -16.47 12.84 26.66
N SER A 269 -17.80 12.92 26.73
CA SER A 269 -18.68 11.74 26.53
C SER A 269 -18.73 11.25 25.08
N LEU A 270 -18.41 12.11 24.11
CA LEU A 270 -18.34 11.72 22.69
C LEU A 270 -17.09 10.91 22.37
N PHE A 271 -16.00 11.10 23.12
CA PHE A 271 -14.75 10.36 22.89
C PHE A 271 -14.98 8.85 22.98
N PHE A 272 -15.82 8.41 23.92
CA PHE A 272 -16.08 7.00 24.17
C PHE A 272 -17.27 6.44 23.37
N HIS A 273 -17.90 7.24 22.51
CA HIS A 273 -19.06 6.79 21.74
C HIS A 273 -18.66 5.68 20.75
N ASN A 274 -19.33 4.53 20.82
CA ASN A 274 -19.05 3.32 20.03
C ASN A 274 -17.68 2.65 20.28
N TYR A 275 -16.94 3.06 21.32
CA TYR A 275 -15.72 2.36 21.73
C TYR A 275 -16.05 1.21 22.70
N PRO A 276 -15.50 0.00 22.48
CA PRO A 276 -15.67 -1.10 23.41
C PRO A 276 -15.00 -0.80 24.76
N GLN A 277 -15.69 -1.12 25.86
CA GLN A 277 -15.17 -0.83 27.22
C GLN A 277 -13.80 -1.45 27.52
N TYR A 278 -13.48 -2.60 26.92
CA TYR A 278 -12.20 -3.28 27.16
C TYR A 278 -10.99 -2.58 26.54
N VAL A 279 -11.19 -1.64 25.60
CA VAL A 279 -10.13 -0.84 24.98
C VAL A 279 -9.86 0.44 25.78
N ILE A 280 -10.77 0.82 26.67
CA ILE A 280 -10.70 2.08 27.42
C ILE A 280 -9.76 1.90 28.61
N LYS A 281 -8.65 2.62 28.57
CA LYS A 281 -7.64 2.70 29.64
C LYS A 281 -8.04 3.67 30.76
N ARG A 282 -8.65 4.79 30.39
CA ARG A 282 -9.13 5.83 31.31
C ARG A 282 -10.50 6.34 30.87
N ASP A 283 -11.41 6.45 31.82
CA ASP A 283 -12.82 6.73 31.58
C ASP A 283 -13.12 8.22 31.38
N GLU A 284 -14.39 8.51 31.12
CA GLU A 284 -14.92 9.87 30.94
C GLU A 284 -14.67 10.75 32.15
N GLU A 285 -14.78 10.20 33.36
CA GLU A 285 -14.56 10.96 34.58
C GLU A 285 -13.09 11.38 34.73
N TRP A 286 -12.14 10.53 34.32
CA TRP A 286 -10.74 10.92 34.23
C TRP A 286 -10.53 12.09 33.26
N VAL A 287 -11.14 12.06 32.07
CA VAL A 287 -11.03 13.16 31.08
C VAL A 287 -11.62 14.45 31.64
N LYS A 288 -12.79 14.40 32.30
CA LYS A 288 -13.42 15.56 32.94
C LYS A 288 -12.57 16.16 34.06
N ASN A 289 -11.79 15.33 34.75
CA ASN A 289 -10.90 15.74 35.83
C ASN A 289 -9.52 16.23 35.36
N LEU A 290 -9.19 16.06 34.07
CA LEU A 290 -7.93 16.51 33.49
C LEU A 290 -7.84 18.04 33.49
N LYS A 291 -6.85 18.61 34.18
CA LYS A 291 -6.68 20.07 34.26
C LYS A 291 -5.78 20.60 33.14
N VAL A 292 -6.29 21.54 32.36
CA VAL A 292 -5.52 22.21 31.31
C VAL A 292 -4.79 23.43 31.88
N ARG A 293 -3.49 23.51 31.65
CA ARG A 293 -2.60 24.59 32.13
C ARG A 293 -1.62 25.00 31.05
N GLU A 294 -1.35 26.29 30.94
CA GLU A 294 -0.33 26.79 30.00
C GLU A 294 1.04 26.88 30.69
N VAL A 295 2.10 26.51 29.96
CA VAL A 295 3.50 26.59 30.37
C VAL A 295 4.33 27.27 29.28
N ASP A 296 5.51 27.78 29.66
CA ASP A 296 6.35 28.51 28.71
C ASP A 296 6.88 27.58 27.59
N TYR A 297 7.33 26.36 27.93
CA TYR A 297 7.67 25.31 26.96
C TYR A 297 7.62 23.91 27.58
N VAL A 298 7.51 22.89 26.73
CA VAL A 298 7.58 21.47 27.11
C VAL A 298 8.82 20.87 26.46
N GLU A 299 9.63 20.18 27.25
CA GLU A 299 10.82 19.47 26.77
C GLU A 299 10.58 17.96 26.84
N THR A 300 10.65 17.28 25.69
CA THR A 300 10.55 15.83 25.61
C THR A 300 11.89 15.23 25.24
N SER A 301 12.37 14.34 26.10
CA SER A 301 13.56 13.55 25.92
C SER A 301 13.19 12.15 25.42
N TYR A 302 13.69 11.80 24.23
CA TYR A 302 13.61 10.49 23.62
C TYR A 302 14.96 9.78 23.81
N THR A 303 14.94 8.56 24.34
CA THR A 303 16.15 7.75 24.53
C THR A 303 16.00 6.41 23.81
N LEU A 304 16.92 6.09 22.91
CA LEU A 304 17.05 4.80 22.25
C LEU A 304 18.45 4.27 22.53
N GLU A 305 18.54 3.18 23.29
CA GLU A 305 19.82 2.63 23.76
C GLU A 305 20.67 3.71 24.48
N ASP A 306 21.85 4.03 23.95
CA ASP A 306 22.74 5.06 24.51
C ASP A 306 22.53 6.46 23.89
N ILE A 307 21.65 6.58 22.90
CA ILE A 307 21.40 7.83 22.18
C ILE A 307 20.22 8.55 22.82
N LYS A 308 20.42 9.83 23.16
CA LYS A 308 19.40 10.71 23.74
C LYS A 308 19.19 11.93 22.84
N HIS A 309 17.95 12.13 22.40
CA HIS A 309 17.52 13.33 21.70
C HIS A 309 16.52 14.11 22.55
N VAL A 310 16.62 15.43 22.53
CA VAL A 310 15.72 16.32 23.23
C VAL A 310 15.05 17.23 22.21
N LYS A 311 13.72 17.31 22.25
CA LYS A 311 12.92 18.22 21.42
C LYS A 311 11.99 19.05 22.28
N GLU A 312 11.78 20.28 21.86
CA GLU A 312 10.70 21.10 22.38
C GLU A 312 9.39 20.66 21.74
N ASN A 313 8.41 20.32 22.56
CA ASN A 313 7.06 19.99 22.14
C ASN A 313 6.10 21.10 22.60
N SER A 314 4.94 21.15 21.96
CA SER A 314 3.90 22.12 22.32
C SER A 314 3.04 21.64 23.49
N THR A 315 2.86 20.33 23.66
CA THR A 315 1.82 19.76 24.53
C THR A 315 2.35 18.52 25.25
N THR A 316 1.85 18.24 26.46
CA THR A 316 2.08 16.98 27.17
C THR A 316 1.06 16.75 28.28
N ILE A 317 0.81 15.50 28.66
CA ILE A 317 0.02 15.13 29.85
C ILE A 317 0.98 14.56 30.89
N LEU A 318 0.97 15.13 32.10
CA LEU A 318 1.80 14.67 33.22
C LEU A 318 0.97 14.54 34.49
N GLN A 319 1.34 13.56 35.32
CA GLN A 319 0.79 13.41 36.67
C GLN A 319 1.54 14.33 37.64
N GLY A 320 0.80 15.10 38.44
CA GLY A 320 1.33 15.97 39.49
C GLY A 320 1.48 15.27 40.85
N GLU A 321 1.97 16.01 41.84
CA GLU A 321 2.32 15.50 43.18
C GLU A 321 1.14 14.91 43.98
N ASN A 322 -0.10 15.29 43.66
CA ASN A 322 -1.32 14.81 44.33
C ASN A 322 -2.07 13.73 43.52
N ASN A 323 -1.39 12.99 42.63
CA ASN A 323 -2.00 12.09 41.65
C ASN A 323 -2.97 12.75 40.64
N LEU A 324 -3.07 14.08 40.65
CA LEU A 324 -3.88 14.84 39.71
C LEU A 324 -3.18 14.95 38.36
N TRP A 325 -3.91 14.65 37.29
CA TRP A 325 -3.40 14.73 35.93
C TRP A 325 -3.64 16.14 35.36
N ALA A 326 -2.63 16.66 34.66
CA ALA A 326 -2.74 17.93 33.97
C ALA A 326 -2.22 17.83 32.53
N LEU A 327 -3.00 18.41 31.62
CA LEU A 327 -2.63 18.68 30.24
C LEU A 327 -1.90 20.03 30.21
N TYR A 328 -0.61 19.99 29.95
CA TYR A 328 0.22 21.16 29.78
C TYR A 328 0.28 21.55 28.30
N ILE A 329 -0.12 22.77 28.00
CA ILE A 329 -0.09 23.37 26.66
C ILE A 329 0.90 24.54 26.63
N THR A 330 1.35 24.92 25.46
CA THR A 330 2.11 26.14 25.19
C THR A 330 1.26 27.09 24.35
N SER A 331 1.71 28.33 24.15
CA SER A 331 1.03 29.30 23.29
C SER A 331 0.82 28.82 21.84
N ASN A 332 1.61 27.83 21.40
CA ASN A 332 1.57 27.28 20.04
C ASN A 332 0.83 25.93 19.95
N SER A 333 0.29 25.42 21.06
CA SER A 333 -0.46 24.16 21.05
C SER A 333 -1.70 24.24 20.17
N ASN A 334 -1.87 23.22 19.34
CA ASN A 334 -3.04 23.05 18.49
C ASN A 334 -3.88 21.83 18.96
N LEU A 335 -5.08 21.67 18.40
CA LEU A 335 -5.96 20.56 18.75
C LEU A 335 -5.43 19.20 18.30
N SER A 336 -4.60 19.12 17.27
CA SER A 336 -3.98 17.86 16.83
C SER A 336 -3.01 17.32 17.89
N ASP A 337 -2.13 18.18 18.41
CA ASP A 337 -1.20 17.83 19.49
C ASP A 337 -1.96 17.39 20.75
N ILE A 338 -3.04 18.10 21.09
CA ILE A 338 -3.90 17.79 22.23
C ILE A 338 -4.59 16.43 22.02
N SER A 339 -5.19 16.19 20.86
CA SER A 339 -5.85 14.93 20.52
C SER A 339 -4.89 13.75 20.63
N GLN A 340 -3.68 13.88 20.07
CA GLN A 340 -2.66 12.82 20.13
C GLN A 340 -2.32 12.45 21.58
N HIS A 341 -2.17 13.45 22.45
CA HIS A 341 -1.91 13.21 23.87
C HIS A 341 -3.12 12.66 24.62
N ILE A 342 -4.35 13.10 24.32
CA ILE A 342 -5.56 12.55 24.95
C ILE A 342 -5.70 11.07 24.60
N VAL A 343 -5.66 10.73 23.31
CA VAL A 343 -5.80 9.35 22.78
C VAL A 343 -4.80 8.40 23.44
N LYS A 344 -3.52 8.81 23.53
CA LYS A 344 -2.44 8.06 24.21
C LYS A 344 -2.76 7.67 25.66
N TYR A 345 -3.62 8.41 26.33
CA TYR A 345 -3.97 8.19 27.73
C TYR A 345 -5.35 7.56 27.95
N ILE A 346 -6.28 7.69 27.01
CA ILE A 346 -7.65 7.16 27.15
C ILE A 346 -7.82 5.75 26.56
N TYR A 347 -7.05 5.37 25.54
CA TYR A 347 -7.13 4.04 24.92
C TYR A 347 -5.90 3.19 25.22
N GLU A 348 -6.11 1.88 25.33
CA GLU A 348 -5.03 0.90 25.55
C GLU A 348 -4.23 0.65 24.27
N PHE A 349 -4.94 0.56 23.15
CA PHE A 349 -4.39 0.53 21.81
C PHE A 349 -5.03 1.68 21.04
N HIS A 350 -4.21 2.43 20.30
CA HIS A 350 -4.72 3.50 19.47
C HIS A 350 -3.96 3.58 18.15
N ASP A 351 -4.66 4.00 17.10
CA ASP A 351 -4.08 4.28 15.80
C ASP A 351 -4.29 5.75 15.38
N TRP A 352 -3.97 6.07 14.14
CA TRP A 352 -4.17 7.40 13.60
C TRP A 352 -5.66 7.77 13.42
N LYS A 353 -6.55 6.78 13.22
CA LYS A 353 -7.99 6.98 13.06
C LYS A 353 -8.59 7.47 14.37
N ASP A 354 -8.13 6.93 15.50
CA ASP A 354 -8.52 7.39 16.83
C ASP A 354 -8.12 8.85 17.07
N ILE A 355 -6.90 9.23 16.67
CA ILE A 355 -6.41 10.62 16.77
C ILE A 355 -7.27 11.54 15.88
N SER A 356 -7.50 11.16 14.63
CA SER A 356 -8.32 11.90 13.67
C SER A 356 -9.76 12.04 14.15
N PHE A 357 -10.33 10.99 14.74
CA PHE A 357 -11.67 11.02 15.32
C PHE A 357 -11.78 12.04 16.46
N ILE A 358 -10.83 12.06 17.40
CA ILE A 358 -10.82 13.05 18.49
C ILE A 358 -10.59 14.47 17.94
N ILE A 359 -9.77 14.64 16.90
CA ILE A 359 -9.65 15.94 16.21
C ILE A 359 -11.01 16.39 15.69
N VAL A 360 -11.72 15.55 14.92
CA VAL A 360 -13.06 15.85 14.40
C VAL A 360 -14.03 16.21 15.52
N LEU A 361 -14.02 15.45 16.62
CA LEU A 361 -14.87 15.71 17.78
C LEU A 361 -14.54 17.01 18.51
N LEU A 362 -13.30 17.49 18.45
CA LEU A 362 -12.89 18.75 19.07
C LEU A 362 -13.07 19.96 18.13
N THR A 363 -12.95 19.78 16.81
CA THR A 363 -13.04 20.88 15.83
C THR A 363 -14.46 21.11 15.33
N THR A 364 -15.29 20.08 15.25
CA THR A 364 -16.60 20.15 14.59
C THR A 364 -17.67 20.73 15.53
N PRO A 365 -18.55 21.64 15.05
CA PRO A 365 -19.68 22.11 15.85
C PRO A 365 -20.65 20.99 16.25
N LEU A 366 -21.25 21.07 17.44
CA LEU A 366 -22.18 20.06 17.96
C LEU A 366 -23.40 19.82 17.05
N LEU A 367 -23.91 20.87 16.39
CA LEU A 367 -25.03 20.76 15.45
C LEU A 367 -24.67 19.87 14.25
N SER A 368 -23.48 20.07 13.68
CA SER A 368 -22.99 19.25 12.56
C SER A 368 -22.74 17.81 12.99
N LEU A 369 -22.20 17.58 14.19
CA LEU A 369 -22.06 16.21 14.74
C LEU A 369 -23.43 15.54 14.88
N LYS A 370 -24.45 16.27 15.34
CA LYS A 370 -25.83 15.75 15.43
C LYS A 370 -26.38 15.37 14.05
N GLU A 371 -26.18 16.21 13.02
CA GLU A 371 -26.56 15.92 11.64
C GLU A 371 -25.81 14.71 11.05
N MET A 372 -24.56 14.50 11.46
CA MET A 372 -23.75 13.31 11.14
C MET A 372 -24.21 12.05 11.88
N GLY A 373 -25.20 12.14 12.76
CA GLY A 373 -25.80 11.01 13.48
C GLY A 373 -25.19 10.74 14.86
N TYR A 374 -24.30 11.59 15.37
CA TYR A 374 -23.79 11.46 16.74
C TYR A 374 -24.92 11.76 17.75
N PRO A 375 -25.05 10.99 18.83
CA PRO A 375 -26.13 11.16 19.81
C PRO A 375 -25.83 12.29 20.81
N VAL A 376 -25.58 13.49 20.27
CA VAL A 376 -25.21 14.71 21.01
C VAL A 376 -26.21 15.02 22.12
N ASP A 377 -27.50 15.10 21.83
CA ASP A 377 -28.54 15.43 22.82
C ASP A 377 -28.67 14.40 23.95
N ARG A 378 -28.33 13.13 23.65
CA ARG A 378 -28.41 12.03 24.62
C ARG A 378 -27.16 12.01 25.51
N LEU A 379 -25.98 12.24 24.94
CA LEU A 379 -24.70 12.14 25.62
C LEU A 379 -24.27 13.43 26.32
N LEU A 380 -24.77 14.59 25.89
CA LEU A 380 -24.41 15.90 26.45
C LEU A 380 -25.47 16.49 27.38
N LYS A 381 -26.43 15.70 27.89
CA LYS A 381 -27.51 16.22 28.75
C LYS A 381 -26.95 17.02 29.94
N GLN A 382 -26.91 18.33 29.77
CA GLN A 382 -26.80 19.33 30.82
C GLN A 382 -28.14 20.08 30.92
N PRO A 383 -28.67 20.31 32.14
CA PRO A 383 -29.96 20.98 32.36
C PRO A 383 -30.02 22.46 31.95
N ASN A 384 -28.92 23.05 31.47
CA ASN A 384 -28.80 24.50 31.23
C ASN A 384 -29.03 24.94 29.77
N LEU A 385 -29.24 24.02 28.82
CA LEU A 385 -29.45 24.37 27.40
C LEU A 385 -30.91 24.64 27.02
N GLN A 386 -31.87 24.31 27.88
CA GLN A 386 -33.30 24.52 27.59
C GLN A 386 -33.62 26.02 27.42
N HIS A 387 -33.00 26.88 28.23
CA HIS A 387 -33.23 28.33 28.19
C HIS A 387 -32.70 29.01 26.91
N ILE A 388 -31.66 28.45 26.28
CA ILE A 388 -31.09 28.98 25.03
C ILE A 388 -31.97 28.58 23.84
N VAL A 389 -32.49 27.36 23.84
CA VAL A 389 -33.44 26.88 22.82
C VAL A 389 -34.76 27.65 22.90
N ASP A 390 -35.27 27.91 24.11
CA ASP A 390 -36.50 28.68 24.31
C ASP A 390 -36.35 30.16 23.86
N GLN A 391 -35.16 30.76 24.03
CA GLN A 391 -34.88 32.12 23.54
C GLN A 391 -34.74 32.19 22.01
N MET A 392 -34.21 31.15 21.36
CA MET A 392 -34.10 31.10 19.90
C MET A 392 -35.46 30.96 19.20
N ILE A 393 -36.39 30.22 19.80
CA ILE A 393 -37.76 30.04 19.28
C ILE A 393 -38.55 31.35 19.35
N VAL A 394 -38.40 32.13 20.43
CA VAL A 394 -39.09 33.43 20.58
C VAL A 394 -38.59 34.48 19.57
N ASN A 395 -37.31 34.45 19.22
CA ASN A 395 -36.75 35.40 18.25
C ASN A 395 -37.17 35.08 16.80
N GLN A 396 -37.31 33.80 16.43
CA GLN A 396 -37.79 33.38 15.11
C GLN A 396 -39.27 33.72 14.86
N VAL A 397 -40.12 33.58 15.88
CA VAL A 397 -41.55 33.92 15.78
C VAL A 397 -41.78 35.43 15.62
N ASN A 398 -40.87 36.27 16.12
CA ASN A 398 -40.97 37.72 15.96
C ASN A 398 -40.52 38.21 14.57
N GLU A 399 -39.60 37.51 13.90
CA GLU A 399 -39.15 37.85 12.55
C GLU A 399 -40.16 37.43 11.47
N GLU A 400 -40.85 36.29 11.63
CA GLU A 400 -41.90 35.85 10.68
C GLU A 400 -43.15 36.76 10.68
N ASN A 401 -43.47 37.39 11.82
CA ASN A 401 -44.61 38.30 11.92
C ASN A 401 -44.35 39.68 11.27
N LEU A 402 -43.08 40.07 11.06
CA LEU A 402 -42.73 41.33 10.41
C LEU A 402 -42.80 41.25 8.87
N TYR A 403 -42.60 40.05 8.31
CA TYR A 403 -42.63 39.81 6.86
C TYR A 403 -44.04 39.63 6.28
N ASN A 404 -45.00 39.17 7.09
CA ASN A 404 -46.38 38.94 6.63
C ASN A 404 -47.25 40.22 6.56
N SER A 405 -46.74 41.38 6.98
CA SER A 405 -47.51 42.63 7.04
C SER A 405 -47.24 43.61 5.88
N LEU A 406 -46.42 43.23 4.89
CA LEU A 406 -45.99 44.10 3.78
C LEU A 406 -46.36 43.61 2.37
N SER A 407 -47.09 42.50 2.25
CA SER A 407 -47.48 41.93 0.95
C SER A 407 -48.94 42.22 0.61
N ASP A 408 -49.31 43.48 0.43
CA ASP A 408 -50.58 43.87 -0.21
C ASP A 408 -50.47 45.31 -0.74
N THR A 409 -50.04 45.47 -2.00
CA THR A 409 -50.51 46.52 -2.93
C THR A 409 -49.90 46.34 -4.34
N GLU A 410 -50.77 46.36 -5.35
CA GLU A 410 -50.53 46.04 -6.75
C GLU A 410 -49.78 47.13 -7.53
N ILE A 411 -49.05 46.72 -8.57
CA ILE A 411 -48.32 47.56 -9.54
C ILE A 411 -49.26 48.05 -10.65
N PRO A 412 -49.06 49.26 -11.19
CA PRO A 412 -49.09 49.40 -12.65
C PRO A 412 -47.85 50.09 -13.25
N ILE A 413 -47.55 49.65 -14.46
CA ILE A 413 -46.44 50.00 -15.36
C ILE A 413 -46.65 51.40 -15.98
N THR A 414 -45.59 52.22 -16.08
CA THR A 414 -45.37 53.13 -17.24
C THR A 414 -43.93 53.61 -17.39
N ASP A 415 -43.55 53.72 -18.66
CA ASP A 415 -42.26 54.09 -19.25
C ASP A 415 -41.78 55.54 -19.05
N SER A 416 -40.46 55.66 -19.22
CA SER A 416 -39.66 56.78 -19.79
C SER A 416 -39.43 58.10 -19.03
N SER A 417 -38.12 58.38 -18.87
CA SER A 417 -37.42 59.68 -18.99
C SER A 417 -37.71 60.73 -17.90
N GLU A 418 -36.76 61.46 -17.32
CA GLU A 418 -35.54 62.04 -17.89
C GLU A 418 -34.67 62.72 -16.79
N PHE A 419 -33.44 63.13 -17.17
CA PHE A 419 -32.42 63.95 -16.46
C PHE A 419 -31.53 63.25 -15.41
N SER A 420 -30.32 62.76 -15.71
CA SER A 420 -29.08 63.38 -16.25
C SER A 420 -28.28 64.22 -15.25
N GLU A 421 -27.05 63.80 -14.95
CA GLU A 421 -25.87 64.67 -15.09
C GLU A 421 -24.54 63.88 -15.17
N PHE A 422 -23.84 64.04 -16.31
CA PHE A 422 -22.39 64.24 -16.52
C PHE A 422 -21.38 63.31 -15.80
N THR A 423 -20.39 62.65 -16.42
CA THR A 423 -19.55 62.88 -17.62
C THR A 423 -18.75 61.59 -17.91
N LYS A 424 -18.74 61.07 -19.16
CA LYS A 424 -17.62 61.02 -20.14
C LYS A 424 -16.29 60.41 -19.64
N THR A 425 -15.55 59.52 -20.32
CA THR A 425 -15.58 58.95 -21.70
C THR A 425 -14.49 57.87 -21.84
N ASN A 426 -14.86 56.76 -22.48
CA ASN A 426 -14.20 55.93 -23.52
C ASN A 426 -12.74 55.40 -23.52
N PRO A 427 -12.51 54.26 -24.23
CA PRO A 427 -11.25 53.52 -24.36
C PRO A 427 -10.58 53.61 -25.76
N LEU A 428 -9.42 52.91 -25.92
CA LEU A 428 -8.81 52.29 -27.14
C LEU A 428 -7.56 52.89 -27.81
N LEU A 429 -6.65 51.93 -28.11
CA LEU A 429 -5.67 51.76 -29.20
C LEU A 429 -4.48 52.72 -29.41
N TYR A 430 -3.26 52.16 -29.39
CA TYR A 430 -2.21 52.36 -30.41
C TYR A 430 -1.18 51.22 -30.38
N SER A 431 -0.74 50.78 -31.56
CA SER A 431 0.45 49.97 -31.85
C SER A 431 1.23 50.69 -32.97
N PRO A 432 2.37 50.22 -33.49
CA PRO A 432 3.63 49.74 -32.89
C PRO A 432 4.85 50.57 -33.39
N THR A 433 6.07 50.40 -32.84
CA THR A 433 7.33 50.70 -33.57
C THR A 433 8.55 49.95 -33.00
N ASP A 434 9.41 49.55 -33.93
CA ASP A 434 10.60 48.70 -33.80
C ASP A 434 11.87 49.37 -33.22
N SER A 435 12.78 48.48 -32.79
CA SER A 435 14.25 48.47 -33.07
C SER A 435 15.24 48.58 -31.88
N SER A 436 15.92 47.44 -31.68
CA SER A 436 17.37 47.22 -31.50
C SER A 436 18.14 47.74 -30.27
N ALA A 437 18.51 46.74 -29.44
CA ALA A 437 19.88 46.23 -29.21
C ALA A 437 20.84 46.84 -28.15
N SER A 438 21.61 45.90 -27.56
CA SER A 438 22.86 46.00 -26.77
C SER A 438 22.75 46.38 -25.29
N TYR A 439 23.56 45.93 -24.33
CA TYR A 439 24.37 44.73 -24.06
C TYR A 439 24.89 44.95 -22.61
N PHE A 440 25.07 43.87 -21.83
CA PHE A 440 25.92 43.74 -20.62
C PHE A 440 25.63 44.57 -19.33
N GLY A 441 25.66 43.87 -18.19
CA GLY A 441 26.49 44.29 -17.05
C GLY A 441 25.83 44.49 -15.67
N ASP A 442 26.08 43.51 -14.80
CA ASP A 442 26.41 43.64 -13.37
C ASP A 442 25.36 43.68 -12.23
N TYR A 443 25.68 42.79 -11.29
CA TYR A 443 25.35 42.67 -9.88
C TYR A 443 25.35 43.99 -9.09
N ASN A 444 24.32 44.23 -8.27
CA ASN A 444 24.42 44.18 -6.80
C ASN A 444 23.12 44.55 -6.07
N ASP A 445 22.88 43.78 -5.01
CA ASP A 445 22.13 44.00 -3.77
C ASP A 445 21.31 45.28 -3.56
N ASN A 446 20.02 45.10 -3.23
CA ASN A 446 19.37 45.56 -2.00
C ASN A 446 17.85 45.38 -2.10
N VAL A 447 17.28 44.35 -1.46
CA VAL A 447 15.83 44.28 -1.21
C VAL A 447 15.58 44.32 0.29
N SER A 448 15.28 45.53 0.75
CA SER A 448 14.64 45.83 2.01
C SER A 448 13.24 45.21 2.06
N SER A 449 12.98 44.52 3.18
CA SER A 449 11.75 43.85 3.56
C SER A 449 10.50 44.75 3.52
N ALA A 450 9.51 44.40 2.70
CA ALA A 450 8.14 44.87 2.82
C ALA A 450 7.25 43.72 3.30
N LYS A 451 6.87 43.76 4.58
CA LYS A 451 5.89 42.85 5.21
C LYS A 451 4.57 42.87 4.45
N ARG A 452 4.17 41.75 3.83
CA ARG A 452 2.76 41.48 3.50
C ARG A 452 2.12 40.75 4.68
N LYS A 453 1.14 41.40 5.32
CA LYS A 453 0.28 40.82 6.36
C LYS A 453 -0.50 39.66 5.77
N SER A 454 -0.33 38.44 6.30
CA SER A 454 -1.24 37.33 6.02
C SER A 454 -2.57 37.59 6.75
N VAL A 455 -3.62 37.86 5.98
CA VAL A 455 -4.98 37.89 6.52
C VAL A 455 -5.38 36.44 6.80
N LYS A 456 -5.60 36.08 8.08
CA LYS A 456 -6.19 34.79 8.46
C LYS A 456 -7.60 34.70 7.87
N SER A 457 -7.83 33.77 6.95
CA SER A 457 -9.19 33.37 6.57
C SER A 457 -9.83 32.63 7.75
N VAL A 458 -10.96 33.13 8.23
CA VAL A 458 -11.78 32.46 9.23
C VAL A 458 -12.57 31.38 8.50
N ILE A 459 -12.43 30.10 8.91
CA ILE A 459 -13.23 29.00 8.36
C ILE A 459 -14.65 29.15 8.93
N THR A 460 -15.57 29.62 8.10
CA THR A 460 -17.01 29.68 8.35
C THR A 460 -17.74 28.61 7.53
N PHE A 461 -18.98 28.29 7.90
CA PHE A 461 -19.88 27.42 7.10
C PHE A 461 -19.96 27.88 5.64
N GLU A 462 -20.03 29.18 5.43
CA GLU A 462 -20.09 29.79 4.10
C GLU A 462 -18.79 29.55 3.32
N THR A 463 -17.61 29.72 3.93
CA THR A 463 -16.33 29.40 3.26
C THR A 463 -16.17 27.90 2.98
N THR A 464 -16.75 27.02 3.78
CA THR A 464 -16.72 25.56 3.58
C THR A 464 -17.66 25.15 2.45
N CYS A 465 -18.85 25.75 2.36
CA CYS A 465 -19.77 25.57 1.24
C CYS A 465 -19.21 26.13 -0.07
N ILE A 466 -18.53 27.27 -0.03
CA ILE A 466 -17.81 27.83 -1.19
C ILE A 466 -16.72 26.86 -1.64
N LEU A 467 -15.89 26.36 -0.72
CA LEU A 467 -14.82 25.41 -1.04
C LEU A 467 -15.38 24.10 -1.60
N ARG A 468 -16.47 23.58 -1.03
CA ARG A 468 -17.20 22.40 -1.53
C ARG A 468 -17.69 22.60 -2.96
N ASN A 469 -18.33 23.74 -3.24
CA ASN A 469 -18.78 24.08 -4.59
C ASN A 469 -17.59 24.28 -5.55
N SER A 470 -16.50 24.88 -5.10
CA SER A 470 -15.28 25.04 -5.89
C SER A 470 -14.62 23.71 -6.22
N LEU A 471 -14.57 22.75 -5.30
CA LEU A 471 -14.03 21.41 -5.53
C LEU A 471 -14.90 20.59 -6.49
N GLN A 472 -16.23 20.67 -6.32
CA GLN A 472 -17.18 20.05 -7.25
C GLN A 472 -17.03 20.63 -8.66
N ASN A 473 -16.88 21.95 -8.77
CA ASN A 473 -16.62 22.62 -10.04
C ASN A 473 -15.26 22.24 -10.62
N ALA A 474 -14.22 22.12 -9.80
CA ALA A 474 -12.89 21.71 -10.25
C ALA A 474 -12.88 20.28 -10.81
N ILE A 475 -13.65 19.35 -10.22
CA ILE A 475 -13.90 18.02 -10.81
C ILE A 475 -14.64 18.17 -12.14
N ASN A 476 -15.74 18.93 -12.16
CA ASN A 476 -16.50 19.13 -13.40
C ASN A 476 -15.58 19.68 -14.50
N ASP A 477 -14.75 20.68 -14.21
CA ASP A 477 -13.77 21.25 -15.14
C ASP A 477 -12.73 20.22 -15.62
N CYS A 478 -12.35 19.27 -14.75
CA CYS A 478 -11.46 18.18 -15.13
C CYS A 478 -12.05 17.28 -16.21
N TYR A 479 -13.39 17.17 -16.24
CA TYR A 479 -14.15 16.24 -17.08
C TYR A 479 -15.02 16.89 -18.17
N LEU A 480 -15.18 18.22 -18.16
CA LEU A 480 -15.91 18.98 -19.17
C LEU A 480 -15.09 19.16 -20.47
N ASN A 481 -13.76 19.10 -20.40
CA ASN A 481 -12.88 19.27 -21.56
C ASN A 481 -12.68 18.01 -22.43
N SER A 482 -13.11 16.84 -21.97
CA SER A 482 -13.06 15.61 -22.78
C SER A 482 -14.17 15.50 -23.82
N GLU A 483 -15.21 16.34 -23.74
CA GLU A 483 -16.34 16.30 -24.69
C GLU A 483 -16.07 17.05 -26.01
N ASN A 484 -15.01 17.87 -26.10
CA ASN A 484 -14.76 18.75 -27.26
C ASN A 484 -13.61 18.33 -28.20
N ILE A 485 -13.02 17.13 -28.05
CA ILE A 485 -11.92 16.66 -28.94
C ILE A 485 -12.39 15.67 -30.02
N VAL A 486 -13.68 15.34 -30.09
CA VAL A 486 -14.24 14.56 -31.22
C VAL A 486 -14.99 15.51 -32.16
N ASN A 487 -14.26 16.39 -32.87
CA ASN A 487 -14.65 16.94 -34.18
C ASN A 487 -13.63 17.99 -34.65
N SER A 488 -12.46 17.53 -35.10
CA SER A 488 -11.71 18.24 -36.14
C SER A 488 -10.73 17.27 -36.80
N GLN A 489 -11.09 16.76 -37.97
CA GLN A 489 -10.10 16.30 -38.94
C GLN A 489 -9.40 17.54 -39.51
N PRO A 490 -8.06 17.52 -39.64
CA PRO A 490 -7.42 18.27 -40.70
C PRO A 490 -6.73 17.30 -41.67
N ASN A 491 -7.18 17.37 -42.91
CA ASN A 491 -6.50 16.81 -44.07
C ASN A 491 -5.06 17.34 -44.18
N THR A 492 -4.17 16.45 -44.59
CA THR A 492 -2.78 16.68 -44.96
C THR A 492 -2.61 17.77 -46.03
N THR A 493 -1.72 18.73 -45.77
CA THR A 493 -0.80 19.27 -46.78
C THR A 493 0.53 19.70 -46.14
N LYS A 494 1.60 19.30 -46.83
CA LYS A 494 3.02 19.52 -46.52
C LYS A 494 3.38 21.01 -46.60
N ASN A 495 4.23 21.51 -45.69
CA ASN A 495 5.59 21.97 -46.02
C ASN A 495 6.35 22.51 -44.79
N ALA A 496 7.47 21.84 -44.51
CA ALA A 496 8.81 22.30 -44.13
C ALA A 496 9.06 23.47 -43.15
N ASN A 497 9.95 23.16 -42.18
CA ASN A 497 10.91 24.01 -41.43
C ASN A 497 10.26 24.99 -40.43
N ASP A 498 10.54 25.00 -39.12
CA ASP A 498 11.84 25.02 -38.47
C ASP A 498 11.83 24.43 -37.03
N GLN A 499 13.00 23.89 -36.64
CA GLN A 499 13.35 23.37 -35.32
C GLN A 499 13.58 24.50 -34.32
N VAL A 500 13.16 24.35 -33.04
CA VAL A 500 13.92 24.75 -31.83
C VAL A 500 13.28 24.05 -30.60
N ASN A 501 13.90 22.97 -30.09
CA ASN A 501 14.41 22.88 -28.70
C ASN A 501 14.70 21.43 -28.23
N THR A 502 16.02 21.19 -28.18
CA THR A 502 16.78 20.56 -27.07
C THR A 502 16.24 19.31 -26.38
N ASN A 503 16.80 18.20 -26.84
CA ASN A 503 17.02 16.93 -26.15
C ASN A 503 17.56 17.09 -24.72
N ILE A 504 17.11 16.23 -23.79
CA ILE A 504 18.01 15.32 -23.05
C ILE A 504 17.37 13.93 -22.99
N ASN A 505 18.08 12.97 -23.58
CA ASN A 505 17.80 11.53 -23.58
C ASN A 505 17.94 10.91 -22.18
N ARG A 506 17.13 9.88 -21.89
CA ARG A 506 17.67 8.61 -21.38
C ARG A 506 16.79 7.42 -21.74
N LYS A 507 17.46 6.44 -22.35
CA LYS A 507 16.99 5.15 -22.86
C LYS A 507 16.49 4.27 -21.72
N PHE A 508 15.43 3.50 -21.97
CA PHE A 508 15.29 2.18 -21.35
C PHE A 508 15.06 1.10 -22.41
N TYR A 509 15.86 0.06 -22.24
CA TYR A 509 15.92 -1.18 -22.99
C TYR A 509 14.70 -2.06 -22.64
N ASN A 510 14.07 -2.64 -23.68
CA ASN A 510 13.15 -3.76 -23.53
C ASN A 510 13.93 -5.07 -23.39
N PRO A 511 13.46 -6.01 -22.54
CA PRO A 511 13.60 -7.42 -22.85
C PRO A 511 12.24 -8.12 -22.92
N THR A 512 11.98 -8.66 -24.10
CA THR A 512 10.91 -9.57 -24.46
C THR A 512 11.12 -10.94 -23.79
N ILE A 513 10.15 -11.49 -23.05
CA ILE A 513 10.10 -12.95 -22.80
C ILE A 513 8.66 -13.48 -22.91
N LYS A 514 8.57 -14.62 -23.60
CA LYS A 514 7.40 -15.37 -24.02
C LYS A 514 6.92 -16.34 -22.92
N THR A 515 5.60 -16.39 -22.73
CA THR A 515 4.69 -17.55 -22.53
C THR A 515 5.11 -18.74 -21.62
N ASN A 516 4.25 -19.13 -20.67
CA ASN A 516 3.47 -20.38 -20.74
C ASN A 516 2.56 -20.66 -19.51
N ARG A 517 1.37 -21.19 -19.82
CA ARG A 517 0.31 -21.71 -18.94
C ARG A 517 0.73 -23.01 -18.25
N ILE A 518 0.13 -23.32 -17.08
CA ILE A 518 -0.60 -24.58 -16.75
C ILE A 518 -1.18 -24.53 -15.32
N ALA A 519 -2.52 -24.67 -15.27
CA ALA A 519 -3.41 -25.42 -14.37
C ALA A 519 -3.28 -25.41 -12.82
N ASN A 520 -4.35 -24.88 -12.21
CA ASN A 520 -5.24 -25.48 -11.20
C ASN A 520 -4.63 -26.25 -10.01
N ASN A 521 -4.90 -25.74 -8.80
CA ASN A 521 -5.43 -26.56 -7.71
C ASN A 521 -6.33 -25.70 -6.80
N LYS A 522 -7.59 -26.12 -6.70
CA LYS A 522 -8.59 -25.64 -5.73
C LYS A 522 -8.26 -26.22 -4.36
N THR A 523 -8.02 -25.38 -3.37
CA THR A 523 -8.13 -25.76 -1.95
C THR A 523 -8.76 -24.62 -1.15
N TYR A 524 -9.79 -25.00 -0.41
CA TYR A 524 -10.65 -24.22 0.46
C TYR A 524 -9.87 -23.34 1.43
N PHE A 525 -10.17 -22.04 1.47
CA PHE A 525 -9.75 -21.15 2.55
C PHE A 525 -10.89 -20.98 3.55
N GLN A 526 -10.53 -21.29 4.79
CA GLN A 526 -11.35 -21.17 5.99
C GLN A 526 -11.10 -19.78 6.58
N ASN A 527 -12.18 -19.13 7.00
CA ASN A 527 -12.20 -17.77 7.56
C ASN A 527 -11.30 -17.66 8.80
N ASP A 528 -10.35 -16.74 8.78
CA ASP A 528 -9.80 -16.09 9.97
C ASP A 528 -9.59 -14.60 9.65
N MET A 529 -10.20 -13.72 10.47
CA MET A 529 -10.02 -12.27 10.42
C MET A 529 -8.57 -11.94 10.81
N GLU A 530 -7.76 -11.50 9.86
CA GLU A 530 -6.50 -10.80 10.15
C GLU A 530 -6.70 -9.30 9.94
N THR A 531 -6.34 -8.55 10.98
CA THR A 531 -6.25 -7.09 11.05
C THR A 531 -5.25 -6.58 10.02
N ILE A 532 -5.70 -5.66 9.18
CA ILE A 532 -4.91 -5.01 8.12
C ILE A 532 -4.21 -3.79 8.74
N ASP A 533 -2.88 -3.84 8.88
CA ASP A 533 -2.03 -2.69 9.17
C ASP A 533 -1.43 -2.19 7.83
N GLU A 534 -1.76 -0.95 7.44
CA GLU A 534 -1.29 -0.25 6.25
C GLU A 534 -0.07 0.63 6.57
N TYR A 535 0.97 0.64 5.74
CA TYR A 535 1.65 1.87 5.32
C TYR A 535 2.32 1.70 3.94
N GLN A 536 1.89 2.55 3.01
CA GLN A 536 2.30 2.71 1.61
C GLN A 536 2.02 1.54 0.66
N THR A 537 0.73 1.42 0.42
CA THR A 537 0.07 0.72 -0.66
C THR A 537 0.59 0.90 -2.10
N ASP A 538 1.48 0.08 -2.68
CA ASP A 538 1.69 0.00 -4.14
C ASP A 538 0.44 -0.59 -4.87
N TYR A 539 -0.76 -0.19 -4.44
CA TYR A 539 -2.04 -0.66 -4.95
C TYR A 539 -2.63 0.29 -5.99
N CYS A 540 -1.97 1.41 -6.31
CA CYS A 540 -2.43 2.35 -7.34
C CYS A 540 -1.42 2.68 -8.46
N ASP A 541 -0.39 1.84 -8.63
CA ASP A 541 0.59 2.01 -9.70
C ASP A 541 -0.08 2.15 -11.08
N ILE A 542 0.16 3.29 -11.73
CA ILE A 542 -0.40 3.59 -13.04
C ILE A 542 0.17 2.60 -14.05
N ILE A 543 -0.69 1.72 -14.57
CA ILE A 543 -0.30 0.79 -15.63
C ILE A 543 -0.16 1.57 -16.94
N PRO A 544 1.02 1.55 -17.61
CA PRO A 544 1.21 2.24 -18.88
C PRO A 544 0.24 1.82 -19.98
N ASP A 545 -0.16 2.77 -20.85
CA ASP A 545 -1.10 2.54 -21.96
C ASP A 545 -0.74 1.34 -22.84
N HIS A 546 0.55 1.13 -23.09
CA HIS A 546 1.02 0.07 -23.97
C HIS A 546 0.91 -1.34 -23.37
N LEU A 547 0.63 -1.47 -22.07
CA LEU A 547 0.49 -2.76 -21.40
C LEU A 547 -0.96 -3.26 -21.33
N LEU A 548 -1.95 -2.38 -21.44
CA LEU A 548 -3.37 -2.75 -21.49
C LEU A 548 -3.91 -2.62 -22.92
N TYR A 549 -4.90 -3.44 -23.26
CA TYR A 549 -5.68 -3.28 -24.50
C TYR A 549 -7.18 -3.43 -24.21
N SER A 550 -7.99 -2.61 -24.88
CA SER A 550 -9.44 -2.61 -24.71
C SER A 550 -10.05 -3.83 -25.42
N ILE A 551 -10.90 -4.57 -24.71
CA ILE A 551 -11.58 -5.77 -25.19
C ILE A 551 -13.07 -5.55 -25.49
N GLY A 552 -13.59 -4.35 -25.19
CA GLY A 552 -14.98 -4.00 -25.38
C GLY A 552 -15.51 -3.06 -24.30
N ASN A 553 -16.83 -2.91 -24.26
CA ASN A 553 -17.52 -2.01 -23.34
C ASN A 553 -18.77 -2.72 -22.78
N LEU A 554 -19.05 -2.51 -21.50
CA LEU A 554 -20.26 -2.98 -20.84
C LEU A 554 -20.89 -1.82 -20.07
N GLN A 555 -22.16 -1.50 -20.39
CA GLN A 555 -22.91 -0.40 -19.79
C GLN A 555 -22.20 0.97 -19.85
N GLY A 556 -21.41 1.22 -20.89
CA GLY A 556 -20.65 2.46 -21.05
C GLY A 556 -19.25 2.43 -20.42
N ILE A 557 -18.91 1.41 -19.63
CA ILE A 557 -17.58 1.20 -19.03
C ILE A 557 -16.71 0.34 -19.96
N GLU A 558 -15.57 0.86 -20.40
CA GLU A 558 -14.62 0.08 -21.19
C GLU A 558 -13.86 -0.95 -20.35
N LEU A 559 -13.61 -2.11 -20.96
CA LEU A 559 -12.96 -3.26 -20.34
C LEU A 559 -11.57 -3.48 -20.92
N TYR A 560 -10.58 -3.70 -20.07
CA TYR A 560 -9.17 -3.84 -20.46
C TYR A 560 -8.54 -5.15 -19.96
N LEU A 561 -7.58 -5.67 -20.73
CA LEU A 561 -6.72 -6.81 -20.36
C LEU A 561 -5.24 -6.48 -20.59
N PRO A 562 -4.31 -7.09 -19.85
CA PRO A 562 -2.88 -7.01 -20.15
C PRO A 562 -2.57 -7.63 -21.52
N ARG A 563 -1.66 -7.03 -22.28
CA ARG A 563 -1.24 -7.56 -23.58
C ARG A 563 -0.62 -8.94 -23.43
N GLY A 564 -1.06 -9.89 -24.24
CA GLY A 564 -0.64 -11.30 -24.18
C GLY A 564 -1.63 -12.21 -23.44
N PHE A 565 -2.68 -11.65 -22.84
CA PHE A 565 -3.82 -12.37 -22.31
C PHE A 565 -4.88 -12.52 -23.41
N GLU A 566 -5.58 -13.65 -23.43
CA GLU A 566 -6.70 -13.89 -24.36
C GLU A 566 -8.02 -13.46 -23.70
N GLN A 567 -9.00 -13.03 -24.50
CA GLN A 567 -10.32 -12.62 -23.98
C GLN A 567 -11.03 -13.72 -23.18
N SER A 568 -10.65 -14.99 -23.42
CA SER A 568 -11.09 -16.16 -22.64
C SER A 568 -10.66 -16.16 -21.17
N GLU A 569 -9.65 -15.38 -20.78
CA GLU A 569 -9.15 -15.32 -19.40
C GLU A 569 -9.95 -14.33 -18.51
N LEU A 570 -10.63 -13.35 -19.11
CA LEU A 570 -11.62 -12.52 -18.41
C LEU A 570 -12.98 -13.24 -18.27
N LEU A 571 -13.20 -14.27 -19.10
CA LEU A 571 -14.49 -14.95 -19.28
C LEU A 571 -14.39 -16.50 -19.27
N PRO A 572 -13.91 -17.15 -18.20
CA PRO A 572 -14.49 -18.45 -17.84
C PRO A 572 -16.00 -18.25 -17.68
N GLN A 573 -16.85 -19.18 -18.15
CA GLN A 573 -18.33 -19.07 -18.02
C GLN A 573 -18.82 -18.75 -16.60
N GLU A 574 -17.99 -19.00 -15.59
CA GLU A 574 -18.24 -18.77 -14.17
C GLU A 574 -18.11 -17.28 -13.74
N ASN A 575 -17.36 -16.44 -14.46
CA ASN A 575 -17.04 -15.05 -14.04
C ASN A 575 -17.93 -13.95 -14.66
N THR A 576 -18.75 -14.27 -15.67
CA THR A 576 -19.59 -13.28 -16.36
C THR A 576 -20.63 -12.64 -15.41
N ALA A 577 -21.16 -13.41 -14.47
CA ALA A 577 -22.11 -12.90 -13.47
C ALA A 577 -21.43 -11.92 -12.51
N ALA A 578 -20.20 -12.23 -12.08
CA ALA A 578 -19.41 -11.38 -11.21
C ALA A 578 -19.00 -10.06 -11.87
N LEU A 579 -18.56 -10.12 -13.13
CA LEU A 579 -18.27 -8.92 -13.93
C LEU A 579 -19.51 -8.02 -14.04
N ASN A 580 -20.68 -8.58 -14.32
CA ASN A 580 -21.92 -7.78 -14.37
C ASN A 580 -22.24 -7.12 -13.03
N ARG A 581 -22.08 -7.83 -11.90
CA ARG A 581 -22.28 -7.24 -10.56
C ARG A 581 -21.28 -6.11 -10.30
N PHE A 582 -20.02 -6.32 -10.64
CA PHE A 582 -18.98 -5.31 -10.49
C PHE A 582 -19.29 -4.05 -11.31
N ILE A 583 -19.64 -4.22 -12.59
CA ILE A 583 -19.97 -3.11 -13.50
C ILE A 583 -21.23 -2.37 -13.04
N ASN A 584 -22.26 -3.08 -12.56
CA ASN A 584 -23.45 -2.44 -11.98
C ASN A 584 -23.10 -1.59 -10.76
N MET A 585 -22.22 -2.09 -9.89
CA MET A 585 -21.77 -1.37 -8.69
C MET A 585 -20.91 -0.15 -9.05
N LEU A 586 -20.00 -0.28 -10.02
CA LEU A 586 -19.27 0.88 -10.56
C LEU A 586 -20.25 1.89 -11.18
N GLY A 587 -21.30 1.44 -11.84
CA GLY A 587 -22.40 2.28 -12.35
C GLY A 587 -23.09 3.09 -11.24
N ASP A 588 -23.42 2.45 -10.13
CA ASP A 588 -23.97 3.15 -8.96
C ASP A 588 -22.98 4.19 -8.41
N LEU A 589 -21.68 3.90 -8.37
CA LEU A 589 -20.67 4.86 -7.89
C LEU A 589 -20.43 6.00 -8.89
N ILE A 590 -20.50 5.74 -10.20
CA ILE A 590 -20.47 6.78 -11.23
C ILE A 590 -21.58 7.80 -10.99
N ASP A 591 -22.80 7.34 -10.66
CA ASP A 591 -23.92 8.20 -10.26
C ASP A 591 -23.61 9.01 -8.98
N VAL A 592 -22.98 8.39 -7.96
CA VAL A 592 -22.58 9.07 -6.71
C VAL A 592 -21.68 10.27 -7.02
N PHE A 593 -20.63 10.05 -7.83
CA PHE A 593 -19.62 11.06 -8.15
C PHE A 593 -20.02 12.01 -9.28
N LYS A 594 -21.16 11.74 -9.94
CA LYS A 594 -21.67 12.48 -11.12
C LYS A 594 -20.66 12.47 -12.27
N LEU A 595 -19.98 11.35 -12.48
CA LEU A 595 -19.01 11.17 -13.57
C LEU A 595 -19.71 10.63 -14.83
N SER A 596 -19.04 10.77 -15.98
CA SER A 596 -19.43 10.06 -17.19
C SER A 596 -18.90 8.63 -17.15
N SER A 597 -19.67 7.66 -17.62
CA SER A 597 -19.23 6.25 -17.70
C SER A 597 -18.00 6.05 -18.60
N ARG A 598 -17.70 7.01 -19.49
CA ARG A 598 -16.47 7.03 -20.30
C ARG A 598 -15.21 7.33 -19.48
N ASN A 599 -15.34 7.91 -18.29
CA ASN A 599 -14.23 8.29 -17.44
C ASN A 599 -13.88 7.20 -16.42
N VAL A 600 -14.58 6.07 -16.47
CA VAL A 600 -14.37 4.91 -15.60
C VAL A 600 -14.24 3.67 -16.47
N HIS A 601 -13.20 2.89 -16.21
CA HIS A 601 -12.87 1.67 -16.92
C HIS A 601 -12.65 0.55 -15.91
N ALA A 602 -12.87 -0.68 -16.35
CA ALA A 602 -12.53 -1.86 -15.56
C ALA A 602 -11.45 -2.66 -16.27
N PHE A 603 -10.54 -3.27 -15.52
CA PHE A 603 -9.54 -4.17 -16.07
C PHE A 603 -9.44 -5.43 -15.22
N TYR A 604 -8.83 -6.47 -15.76
CA TYR A 604 -8.52 -7.68 -15.00
C TYR A 604 -7.05 -8.00 -15.18
N ASP A 605 -6.29 -7.92 -14.08
CA ASP A 605 -4.88 -8.32 -14.06
C ASP A 605 -4.62 -9.17 -12.81
N ASN A 606 -4.30 -10.45 -13.04
CA ASN A 606 -4.00 -11.41 -11.98
C ASN A 606 -2.56 -11.32 -11.45
N ASN A 607 -1.69 -10.61 -12.16
CA ASN A 607 -0.27 -10.49 -11.83
C ASN A 607 0.05 -9.16 -11.14
N SER A 608 -0.89 -8.21 -11.15
CA SER A 608 -0.73 -6.90 -10.54
C SER A 608 -1.37 -6.82 -9.14
N ASN A 609 -0.69 -6.07 -8.27
CA ASN A 609 -1.21 -5.64 -6.97
C ASN A 609 -2.04 -4.35 -7.06
N THR A 610 -2.15 -3.73 -8.24
CA THR A 610 -2.95 -2.53 -8.46
C THR A 610 -4.46 -2.82 -8.35
N ILE A 611 -5.10 -2.23 -7.35
CA ILE A 611 -6.55 -2.27 -7.09
C ILE A 611 -7.27 -1.33 -8.05
N ALA A 612 -6.79 -0.10 -8.17
CA ALA A 612 -7.31 0.91 -9.06
C ALA A 612 -6.19 1.88 -9.43
N PHE A 613 -6.32 2.65 -10.51
CA PHE A 613 -5.39 3.73 -10.81
C PHE A 613 -6.08 4.81 -11.64
N ASN A 614 -5.60 6.03 -11.55
CA ASN A 614 -6.02 7.14 -12.40
C ASN A 614 -4.99 7.42 -13.48
N ARG A 615 -5.38 7.28 -14.74
CA ARG A 615 -4.53 7.57 -15.89
C ARG A 615 -5.17 8.62 -16.76
N ASN A 616 -4.54 9.79 -16.82
CA ASN A 616 -5.02 10.93 -17.61
C ASN A 616 -6.48 11.28 -17.31
N ARG A 617 -6.84 11.29 -16.01
CA ARG A 617 -8.18 11.55 -15.48
C ARG A 617 -9.19 10.43 -15.72
N VAL A 618 -8.81 9.32 -16.34
CA VAL A 618 -9.67 8.14 -16.48
C VAL A 618 -9.36 7.16 -15.35
N LEU A 619 -10.37 6.74 -14.61
CA LEU A 619 -10.24 5.84 -13.48
C LEU A 619 -10.32 4.39 -13.94
N PHE A 620 -9.39 3.54 -13.53
CA PHE A 620 -9.36 2.12 -13.85
C PHE A 620 -9.50 1.30 -12.58
N PHE A 621 -10.43 0.33 -12.56
CA PHE A 621 -10.65 -0.52 -11.39
C PHE A 621 -10.46 -2.01 -11.72
N ASN A 622 -9.73 -2.74 -10.88
CA ASN A 622 -9.34 -4.12 -11.12
C ASN A 622 -10.42 -5.11 -10.63
N LEU A 623 -11.04 -5.83 -11.56
CA LEU A 623 -12.03 -6.87 -11.29
C LEU A 623 -11.49 -7.99 -10.39
N ARG A 624 -10.19 -8.29 -10.41
CA ARG A 624 -9.60 -9.34 -9.56
C ARG A 624 -9.86 -9.09 -8.08
N PHE A 625 -9.70 -7.85 -7.65
CA PHE A 625 -9.90 -7.48 -6.25
C PHE A 625 -11.37 -7.56 -5.86
N TYR A 626 -12.29 -7.19 -6.77
CA TYR A 626 -13.71 -7.41 -6.54
C TYR A 626 -14.05 -8.89 -6.38
N LEU A 627 -13.50 -9.76 -7.24
CA LEU A 627 -13.69 -11.21 -7.16
C LEU A 627 -13.18 -11.78 -5.83
N GLY A 628 -12.02 -11.32 -5.37
CA GLY A 628 -11.40 -11.81 -4.13
C GLY A 628 -12.05 -11.28 -2.86
N LEU A 629 -12.57 -10.06 -2.87
CA LEU A 629 -13.05 -9.36 -1.67
C LEU A 629 -14.57 -9.35 -1.52
N HIS A 630 -15.32 -9.20 -2.62
CA HIS A 630 -16.73 -8.78 -2.53
C HIS A 630 -17.71 -9.60 -3.38
N ASP A 631 -17.26 -10.39 -4.37
CA ASP A 631 -18.20 -11.07 -5.27
C ASP A 631 -19.13 -12.06 -4.54
N GLU A 632 -18.59 -12.82 -3.59
CA GLU A 632 -19.36 -13.79 -2.79
C GLU A 632 -20.46 -13.12 -1.97
N GLU A 633 -20.15 -12.03 -1.27
CA GLU A 633 -21.14 -11.29 -0.47
C GLU A 633 -22.13 -10.50 -1.34
N CYS A 634 -21.76 -10.15 -2.57
CA CYS A 634 -22.60 -9.38 -3.50
C CYS A 634 -23.51 -10.24 -4.41
N LYS A 635 -23.58 -11.57 -4.23
CA LYS A 635 -24.34 -12.47 -5.12
C LYS A 635 -25.82 -12.11 -5.30
N ILE A 636 -26.44 -11.56 -4.25
CA ILE A 636 -27.86 -11.18 -4.25
C ILE A 636 -28.03 -9.69 -4.59
N LYS A 637 -27.30 -8.82 -3.88
CA LYS A 637 -27.24 -7.37 -4.07
C LYS A 637 -25.92 -6.84 -3.49
N PRO A 638 -25.46 -5.63 -3.85
CA PRO A 638 -24.29 -5.02 -3.24
C PRO A 638 -24.46 -4.89 -1.71
N THR A 639 -23.40 -5.14 -0.96
CA THR A 639 -23.35 -4.92 0.49
C THR A 639 -22.90 -3.49 0.80
N ILE A 640 -23.15 -3.03 2.03
CA ILE A 640 -22.64 -1.73 2.47
C ILE A 640 -21.09 -1.72 2.49
N ASN A 641 -20.48 -2.84 2.88
CA ASN A 641 -19.03 -3.01 2.89
C ASN A 641 -18.42 -2.84 1.49
N ALA A 642 -18.96 -3.54 0.48
CA ALA A 642 -18.51 -3.40 -0.90
C ALA A 642 -18.72 -1.98 -1.44
N MET A 643 -19.89 -1.39 -1.22
CA MET A 643 -20.20 -0.02 -1.67
C MET A 643 -19.25 1.01 -1.06
N THR A 644 -19.02 0.94 0.25
CA THR A 644 -18.12 1.87 0.96
C THR A 644 -16.67 1.67 0.55
N TYR A 645 -16.21 0.43 0.36
CA TYR A 645 -14.84 0.13 -0.08
C TYR A 645 -14.54 0.77 -1.44
N TRP A 646 -15.37 0.48 -2.45
CA TRP A 646 -15.15 1.02 -3.79
C TRP A 646 -15.44 2.53 -3.87
N PHE A 647 -16.33 3.06 -3.04
CA PHE A 647 -16.50 4.52 -2.89
C PHE A 647 -15.21 5.21 -2.43
N MET A 648 -14.50 4.63 -1.45
CA MET A 648 -13.22 5.17 -0.98
C MET A 648 -12.14 5.04 -2.07
N MET A 649 -12.13 3.95 -2.84
CA MET A 649 -11.24 3.84 -4.00
C MET A 649 -11.51 4.93 -5.04
N PHE A 650 -12.77 5.27 -5.32
CA PHE A 650 -13.07 6.41 -6.20
C PHE A 650 -12.55 7.73 -5.64
N CYS A 651 -12.72 8.00 -4.34
CA CYS A 651 -12.20 9.22 -3.71
C CYS A 651 -10.67 9.29 -3.83
N HIS A 652 -9.98 8.17 -3.60
CA HIS A 652 -8.54 8.04 -3.74
C HIS A 652 -8.11 8.35 -5.19
N GLU A 653 -8.70 7.67 -6.17
CA GLU A 653 -8.31 7.85 -7.57
C GLU A 653 -8.67 9.24 -8.11
N LEU A 654 -9.77 9.84 -7.68
CA LEU A 654 -10.11 11.22 -8.04
C LEU A 654 -9.11 12.24 -7.49
N SER A 655 -8.47 11.95 -6.37
CA SER A 655 -7.44 12.82 -5.76
C SER A 655 -6.20 12.91 -6.64
N HIS A 656 -5.89 11.86 -7.39
CA HIS A 656 -4.82 11.85 -8.38
C HIS A 656 -5.07 12.79 -9.58
N ASN A 657 -6.27 13.38 -9.73
CA ASN A 657 -6.47 14.48 -10.69
C ASN A 657 -5.75 15.77 -10.27
N PHE A 658 -5.43 15.92 -8.99
CA PHE A 658 -4.85 17.13 -8.41
C PHE A 658 -3.44 16.92 -7.88
N ILE A 659 -3.18 15.77 -7.23
CA ILE A 659 -1.89 15.47 -6.59
C ILE A 659 -1.43 14.06 -7.00
N GLU A 660 -0.28 13.95 -7.65
CA GLU A 660 0.26 12.66 -8.12
C GLU A 660 0.77 11.78 -6.98
N HIS A 661 1.43 12.36 -5.96
CA HIS A 661 2.03 11.63 -4.86
C HIS A 661 1.10 11.50 -3.64
N HIS A 662 1.22 10.42 -2.87
CA HIS A 662 0.52 10.20 -1.61
C HIS A 662 1.03 11.11 -0.46
N SER A 663 0.86 12.42 -0.61
CA SER A 663 1.18 13.42 0.41
C SER A 663 -0.03 13.75 1.28
N SER A 664 0.17 14.53 2.35
CA SER A 664 -0.92 15.06 3.18
C SER A 664 -1.96 15.83 2.38
N GLU A 665 -1.56 16.46 1.26
CA GLU A 665 -2.45 17.15 0.35
C GLU A 665 -3.32 16.18 -0.46
N HIS A 666 -2.78 15.05 -0.93
CA HIS A 666 -3.57 14.00 -1.59
C HIS A 666 -4.61 13.41 -0.64
N GLU A 667 -4.21 13.12 0.60
CA GLU A 667 -5.12 12.61 1.64
C GLU A 667 -6.23 13.62 1.94
N TYR A 668 -5.88 14.92 2.02
CA TYR A 668 -6.86 15.99 2.17
C TYR A 668 -7.92 15.99 1.05
N TYR A 669 -7.51 15.84 -0.22
CA TYR A 669 -8.47 15.75 -1.34
C TYR A 669 -9.33 14.49 -1.27
N CYS A 670 -8.75 13.34 -0.88
CA CYS A 670 -9.47 12.08 -0.77
C CYS A 670 -10.58 12.19 0.28
N LEU A 671 -10.26 12.72 1.47
CA LEU A 671 -11.22 12.94 2.54
C LEU A 671 -12.24 14.02 2.18
N ALA A 672 -11.82 15.08 1.48
CA ALA A 672 -12.74 16.10 1.00
C ALA A 672 -13.76 15.50 0.01
N PHE A 673 -13.35 14.65 -0.94
CA PHE A 673 -14.29 13.98 -1.84
C PHE A 673 -15.20 13.02 -1.10
N ALA A 674 -14.69 12.27 -0.12
CA ALA A 674 -15.52 11.43 0.72
C ALA A 674 -16.61 12.27 1.40
N GLU A 675 -16.25 13.39 2.04
CA GLU A 675 -17.21 14.29 2.69
C GLU A 675 -18.26 14.85 1.71
N ILE A 676 -17.82 15.30 0.54
CA ILE A 676 -18.69 15.94 -0.47
C ILE A 676 -19.71 14.95 -1.05
N TYR A 677 -19.28 13.71 -1.33
CA TYR A 677 -20.08 12.74 -2.04
C TYR A 677 -20.77 11.70 -1.15
N MET A 678 -20.44 11.64 0.15
CA MET A 678 -21.10 10.74 1.11
C MET A 678 -22.63 10.87 1.10
N PRO A 679 -23.24 12.08 1.04
CA PRO A 679 -24.69 12.19 0.96
C PRO A 679 -25.30 11.48 -0.27
N ASN A 680 -24.61 11.52 -1.41
CA ASN A 680 -25.05 10.84 -2.63
C ASN A 680 -24.91 9.32 -2.50
N LEU A 681 -23.84 8.83 -1.86
CA LEU A 681 -23.66 7.41 -1.56
C LEU A 681 -24.80 6.91 -0.66
N LEU A 682 -25.11 7.63 0.42
CA LEU A 682 -26.19 7.27 1.34
C LEU A 682 -27.56 7.26 0.64
N ALA A 683 -27.79 8.17 -0.31
CA ALA A 683 -29.00 8.17 -1.12
C ALA A 683 -29.10 6.91 -2.00
N ILE A 684 -28.00 6.49 -2.62
CA ILE A 684 -27.95 5.27 -3.45
C ILE A 684 -28.09 4.00 -2.61
N VAL A 685 -27.40 3.91 -1.46
CA VAL A 685 -27.51 2.81 -0.50
C VAL A 685 -28.97 2.63 -0.05
N ARG A 686 -29.67 3.73 0.28
CA ARG A 686 -31.10 3.70 0.62
C ARG A 686 -31.96 3.27 -0.57
N ARG A 687 -31.72 3.82 -1.76
CA ARG A 687 -32.45 3.48 -3.00
C ARG A 687 -32.31 2.00 -3.37
N ARG A 688 -31.14 1.41 -3.11
CA ARG A 688 -30.83 -0.01 -3.36
C ARG A 688 -31.25 -0.92 -2.20
N GLU A 689 -31.88 -0.37 -1.16
CA GLU A 689 -32.26 -1.09 0.06
C GLU A 689 -31.07 -1.86 0.68
N ILE A 690 -29.89 -1.26 0.66
CA ILE A 690 -28.68 -1.83 1.27
C ILE A 690 -28.71 -1.41 2.74
N TYR A 691 -28.85 -2.39 3.63
CA TYR A 691 -28.91 -2.18 5.08
C TYR A 691 -27.55 -2.49 5.71
N TRP A 692 -27.30 -1.87 6.87
CA TRP A 692 -26.12 -2.07 7.70
C TRP A 692 -26.13 -3.44 8.38
#